data_AF-A0A2M8B442-F1
#
_entry.id   AF-A0A2M8B442-F1
#
_cell.length_a   1.000
_cell.length_b   1.000
_cell.length_c   1.000
_cell.angle_alpha   90.00
_cell.angle_beta   90.00
_cell.angle_gamma   90.00
#
_symmetry.space_group_name_H-M   'P 1'
#
loop_
_entity.id
_entity.type
_entity.pdbx_description
1 polymer ?
#
loop_
_entity_poly.entity_id
_entity_poly.type
_entity_poly.pdbx_seq_one_letter_code
_entity_poly.pdbx_strand_id
1 'polypeptide(L)'
;MTSEPRQPHIDAFIKGANDKLFVVFDEAHHAPAASYRKLVTMLRDRSKKMGLIGLTATPTYTEEARRGWLKELFPQEILYQVSASDLMKDNVLAKPVFKQIKTELAADFPEHLYSRWVQSNQDLPENVITQLAERRERNAFIAQTYFENKEEFGKTLIFADRWFQCEAIAEMLVKRGVKAEAVYHRVGGTSGDAATREKVTSTHNADALKKFRDGDLEVLVNIRMLTEGTDVPSAKTVFITRQTTSQILVTQMVGRALRGPKFGGTKEANIVSFVDQWKHLINFAEWGEIDGRKDDDQVGGVGYAAHLISIDLVRLLVSQMNKGIIVATGPFSTLLPVGWYVVKAAVSIEGSEDLEPKASGVLVYDNDKDAFESFIKYLEEHPFDEHLLAFEDPSFQADEARESARPWVEKFFDHEAERIGDDLLNNIVTIDRHMAQSGVAPKFSLFEERDRHDLDAIAGQGLNEKWDRRKEDEILRLEYNRNDRFWGTLYVRFSDFKHQYNLLSERLLTVENGGSGNRGAGNVDPPPDRPEFEVTDDVRRQVKERDRGVCLACGVSRLLQVDHVISRYMGGTNVLDNLQTLCRTCNLAKGTVTLNFRDLQTDLTSAPSELRVLRFPEPAVRGETEPWEQFLRRTFNWFYRCGAVHSVNIGKRGDGFYHWKVELYVRNPPTWLKPHLGELLKQIRQSRAEMRKIGPDSLTVSCPGEDEVTVSIVDQQTPRSPAPEGVTAAQPAEVLSAEVEDKWRDR
;
A
#
# COMPACT_ATOMS: atom_id res chain seq x y z
N MET A 1 -27.23 13.65 -35.14
CA MET A 1 -26.34 14.65 -35.78
C MET A 1 -25.81 15.57 -34.68
N THR A 2 -24.87 15.07 -33.89
CA THR A 2 -24.19 15.85 -32.85
C THR A 2 -22.93 16.47 -33.46
N SER A 3 -22.79 17.77 -33.28
CA SER A 3 -21.73 18.59 -33.86
C SER A 3 -20.39 18.28 -33.20
N GLU A 4 -19.53 17.53 -33.89
CA GLU A 4 -18.11 17.43 -33.50
C GLU A 4 -17.45 18.81 -33.54
N PRO A 5 -16.54 19.13 -32.61
CA PRO A 5 -15.72 20.33 -32.68
C PRO A 5 -14.84 20.24 -33.93
N ARG A 6 -15.17 21.00 -34.98
CA ARG A 6 -14.41 21.08 -36.23
C ARG A 6 -13.01 21.57 -35.91
N GLN A 7 -12.02 20.67 -35.99
CA GLN A 7 -10.59 21.00 -35.91
C GLN A 7 -10.10 21.46 -37.30
N PRO A 8 -10.13 22.77 -37.61
CA PRO A 8 -10.03 23.25 -38.99
C PRO A 8 -8.63 23.03 -39.59
N HIS A 9 -7.63 22.95 -38.72
CA HIS A 9 -6.24 22.71 -39.10
C HIS A 9 -5.98 21.27 -39.56
N ILE A 10 -6.60 20.28 -38.90
CA ILE A 10 -6.50 18.88 -39.34
C ILE A 10 -7.18 18.71 -40.69
N ASP A 11 -8.35 19.33 -40.89
CA ASP A 11 -9.05 19.30 -42.17
C ASP A 11 -8.25 19.93 -43.29
N ALA A 12 -7.61 21.07 -43.03
CA ALA A 12 -6.72 21.71 -43.99
C ALA A 12 -5.50 20.82 -44.32
N PHE A 13 -4.92 20.14 -43.32
CA PHE A 13 -3.81 19.22 -43.50
C PHE A 13 -4.20 17.99 -44.34
N ILE A 14 -5.30 17.32 -44.00
CA ILE A 14 -5.81 16.15 -44.73
C ILE A 14 -6.15 16.54 -46.18
N LYS A 15 -6.82 17.68 -46.37
CA LYS A 15 -7.13 18.21 -47.70
C LYS A 15 -5.85 18.55 -48.48
N GLY A 16 -4.83 19.09 -47.81
CA GLY A 16 -3.52 19.36 -48.40
C GLY A 16 -2.75 18.10 -48.80
N ALA A 17 -2.93 16.99 -48.07
CA ALA A 17 -2.32 15.70 -48.37
C ALA A 17 -2.88 15.04 -49.65
N ASN A 18 -4.05 15.47 -50.12
CA ASN A 18 -4.66 15.08 -51.41
C ASN A 18 -4.60 13.56 -51.67
N ASP A 19 -5.28 12.78 -50.82
CA ASP A 19 -5.34 11.30 -50.89
C ASP A 19 -4.00 10.56 -50.70
N LYS A 20 -2.92 11.25 -50.34
CA LYS A 20 -1.58 10.65 -50.10
C LYS A 20 -1.21 10.61 -48.63
N LEU A 21 -2.19 10.54 -47.74
CA LEU A 21 -1.95 10.45 -46.31
C LEU A 21 -1.35 9.08 -45.97
N PHE A 22 -0.24 9.08 -45.25
CA PHE A 22 0.40 7.87 -44.75
C PHE A 22 0.67 8.04 -43.25
N VAL A 23 0.16 7.12 -42.46
CA VAL A 23 0.24 7.15 -41.00
C VAL A 23 1.11 6.00 -40.55
N VAL A 24 2.16 6.35 -39.81
CA VAL A 24 2.99 5.38 -39.08
C VAL A 24 2.62 5.53 -37.61
N PHE A 25 2.13 4.45 -37.02
CA PHE A 25 1.79 4.37 -35.62
C PHE A 25 2.92 3.61 -34.90
N ASP A 26 3.80 4.34 -34.25
CA ASP A 26 4.83 3.75 -33.39
C ASP A 26 4.22 3.27 -32.08
N GLU A 27 4.76 2.22 -31.48
CA GLU A 27 4.17 1.53 -30.32
C GLU A 27 2.68 1.16 -30.53
N ALA A 28 2.38 0.56 -31.68
CA ALA A 28 1.03 0.20 -32.13
C ALA A 28 0.27 -0.74 -31.18
N HIS A 29 0.91 -1.30 -30.16
CA HIS A 29 0.22 -2.00 -29.07
C HIS A 29 -0.71 -1.07 -28.26
N HIS A 30 -0.50 0.26 -28.32
CA HIS A 30 -1.36 1.29 -27.75
C HIS A 30 -2.57 1.66 -28.62
N ALA A 31 -2.55 1.30 -29.90
CA ALA A 31 -3.60 1.67 -30.84
C ALA A 31 -5.03 1.29 -30.42
N PRO A 32 -5.28 0.19 -29.66
CA PRO A 32 -6.59 -0.12 -29.10
C PRO A 32 -7.12 0.86 -28.03
N ALA A 33 -6.35 1.82 -27.52
CA ALA A 33 -6.89 2.82 -26.60
C ALA A 33 -7.96 3.70 -27.31
N ALA A 34 -9.00 4.12 -26.59
CA ALA A 34 -10.16 4.79 -27.17
C ALA A 34 -9.79 6.10 -27.92
N SER A 35 -8.86 6.88 -27.36
CA SER A 35 -8.34 8.11 -27.97
C SER A 35 -7.67 7.84 -29.33
N TYR A 36 -6.79 6.84 -29.40
CA TYR A 36 -6.08 6.45 -30.62
C TYR A 36 -6.99 5.78 -31.65
N ARG A 37 -7.92 4.92 -31.20
CA ARG A 37 -8.96 4.34 -32.07
C ARG A 37 -9.78 5.43 -32.75
N LYS A 38 -10.32 6.39 -31.97
CA LYS A 38 -11.08 7.53 -32.51
C LYS A 38 -10.28 8.32 -33.52
N LEU A 39 -9.01 8.60 -33.24
CA LEU A 39 -8.12 9.29 -34.17
C LEU A 39 -7.95 8.51 -35.47
N VAL A 40 -7.61 7.23 -35.39
CA VAL A 40 -7.34 6.38 -36.57
C VAL A 40 -8.60 6.19 -37.41
N THR A 41 -9.77 5.99 -36.79
CA THR A 41 -11.07 5.87 -37.48
C THR A 41 -11.45 7.19 -38.14
N MET A 42 -11.33 8.33 -37.45
CA MET A 42 -11.58 9.65 -38.01
C MET A 42 -10.70 9.94 -39.23
N LEU A 43 -9.41 9.60 -39.17
CA LEU A 43 -8.50 9.76 -40.31
C LEU A 43 -8.89 8.87 -41.50
N ARG A 44 -9.33 7.64 -41.24
CA ARG A 44 -9.86 6.71 -42.26
C ARG A 44 -11.13 7.24 -42.93
N ASP A 45 -12.05 7.79 -42.15
CA ASP A 45 -13.31 8.36 -42.67
C ASP A 45 -13.06 9.57 -43.57
N ARG A 46 -12.10 10.42 -43.20
CA ARG A 46 -11.71 11.62 -43.96
C ARG A 46 -10.77 11.33 -45.12
N SER A 47 -10.03 10.22 -45.09
CA SER A 47 -9.09 9.81 -46.15
C SER A 47 -9.13 8.29 -46.37
N LYS A 48 -10.04 7.84 -47.24
CA LYS A 48 -10.25 6.41 -47.53
C LYS A 48 -9.05 5.71 -48.19
N LYS A 49 -8.11 6.46 -48.77
CA LYS A 49 -6.89 5.94 -49.41
C LYS A 49 -5.66 6.00 -48.50
N MET A 50 -5.85 6.37 -47.24
CA MET A 50 -4.77 6.46 -46.27
C MET A 50 -4.05 5.11 -46.11
N GLY A 51 -2.73 5.13 -46.13
CA GLY A 51 -1.92 4.01 -45.66
C GLY A 51 -1.72 4.08 -44.15
N LEU A 52 -1.81 2.95 -43.46
CA LEU A 52 -1.56 2.83 -42.02
C LEU A 52 -0.60 1.67 -41.77
N ILE A 53 0.51 1.93 -41.07
CA ILE A 53 1.43 0.90 -40.59
C ILE A 53 1.59 1.07 -39.07
N GLY A 54 1.47 -0.04 -38.34
CA GLY A 54 1.79 -0.12 -36.92
C GLY A 54 3.15 -0.77 -36.69
N LEU A 55 3.97 -0.19 -35.82
CA LEU A 55 5.25 -0.74 -35.37
C LEU A 55 5.14 -1.07 -33.88
N THR A 56 5.51 -2.27 -33.46
CA THR A 56 5.51 -2.64 -32.03
C THR A 56 6.49 -3.78 -31.75
N ALA A 57 7.18 -3.72 -30.62
CA ALA A 57 8.00 -4.83 -30.11
C ALA A 57 7.17 -5.90 -29.39
N THR A 58 5.95 -5.56 -28.96
CA THR A 58 5.06 -6.39 -28.14
C THR A 58 3.70 -6.54 -28.85
N PRO A 59 3.61 -7.33 -29.94
CA PRO A 59 2.35 -7.52 -30.66
C PRO A 59 1.33 -8.39 -29.90
N THR A 60 1.70 -8.91 -28.73
CA THR A 60 0.90 -9.88 -27.96
C THR A 60 -0.02 -9.21 -26.96
N TYR A 61 -1.32 -9.50 -27.11
CA TYR A 61 -2.20 -9.70 -25.96
C TYR A 61 -2.57 -11.18 -25.86
N THR A 62 -2.59 -11.68 -24.63
CA THR A 62 -3.00 -13.04 -24.25
C THR A 62 -4.51 -13.26 -24.39
N GLU A 63 -5.30 -12.18 -24.55
CA GLU A 63 -6.76 -12.19 -24.62
C GLU A 63 -7.27 -12.18 -26.08
N GLU A 64 -8.11 -13.16 -26.41
CA GLU A 64 -8.71 -13.38 -27.74
C GLU A 64 -9.63 -12.22 -28.19
N ALA A 65 -10.21 -11.47 -27.25
CA ALA A 65 -11.13 -10.36 -27.52
C ALA A 65 -10.43 -9.05 -27.99
N ARG A 66 -9.22 -8.73 -27.49
CA ARG A 66 -8.47 -7.53 -27.95
C ARG A 66 -7.68 -7.73 -29.23
N ARG A 67 -7.41 -8.98 -29.60
CA ARG A 67 -7.08 -9.30 -31.00
C ARG A 67 -8.13 -8.72 -31.96
N GLY A 68 -9.39 -8.61 -31.55
CA GLY A 68 -10.48 -7.99 -32.32
C GLY A 68 -10.17 -6.57 -32.78
N TRP A 69 -9.87 -5.65 -31.85
CA TRP A 69 -9.62 -4.24 -32.17
C TRP A 69 -8.32 -3.99 -32.94
N LEU A 70 -7.24 -4.71 -32.60
CA LEU A 70 -6.01 -4.64 -33.40
C LEU A 70 -6.23 -5.20 -34.80
N LYS A 71 -7.01 -6.27 -34.97
CA LYS A 71 -7.41 -6.77 -36.30
C LYS A 71 -8.35 -5.79 -37.03
N GLU A 72 -9.22 -5.09 -36.33
CA GLU A 72 -10.11 -4.09 -36.94
C GLU A 72 -9.33 -2.85 -37.38
N LEU A 73 -8.37 -2.41 -36.57
CA LEU A 73 -7.48 -1.32 -36.92
C LEU A 73 -6.44 -1.73 -37.98
N PHE A 74 -5.92 -2.95 -37.92
CA PHE A 74 -4.88 -3.47 -38.81
C PHE A 74 -5.35 -4.78 -39.45
N PRO A 75 -6.29 -4.71 -40.42
CA PRO A 75 -6.92 -5.91 -40.99
C PRO A 75 -5.98 -6.76 -41.85
N GLN A 76 -4.83 -6.22 -42.25
CA GLN A 76 -3.79 -6.94 -42.99
C GLN A 76 -2.90 -7.81 -42.08
N GLU A 77 -3.18 -7.84 -40.77
CA GLU A 77 -2.39 -8.56 -39.75
C GLU A 77 -0.89 -8.18 -39.81
N ILE A 78 -0.01 -9.09 -39.38
CA ILE A 78 1.43 -8.82 -39.30
C ILE A 78 2.07 -8.98 -40.68
N LEU A 79 2.49 -7.86 -41.29
CA LEU A 79 3.17 -7.84 -42.59
C LEU A 79 4.61 -8.36 -42.55
N TYR A 80 5.29 -8.13 -41.42
CA TYR A 80 6.69 -8.52 -41.21
C TYR A 80 6.94 -8.69 -39.71
N GLN A 81 7.65 -9.75 -39.33
CA GLN A 81 8.08 -10.00 -37.96
C GLN A 81 9.52 -10.51 -37.97
N VAL A 82 10.30 -10.05 -37.00
CA VAL A 82 11.63 -10.57 -36.70
C VAL A 82 11.70 -10.90 -35.22
N SER A 83 12.29 -12.04 -34.87
CA SER A 83 12.43 -12.45 -33.47
C SER A 83 13.59 -11.71 -32.80
N ALA A 84 13.52 -11.55 -31.48
CA ALA A 84 14.65 -11.01 -30.71
C ALA A 84 15.89 -11.90 -30.84
N SER A 85 15.71 -13.23 -30.92
CA SER A 85 16.78 -14.20 -31.15
C SER A 85 17.52 -13.97 -32.47
N ASP A 86 16.80 -13.69 -33.56
CA ASP A 86 17.41 -13.40 -34.86
C ASP A 86 18.14 -12.06 -34.85
N LEU A 87 17.58 -11.04 -34.20
CA LEU A 87 18.25 -9.76 -34.02
C LEU A 87 19.52 -9.87 -33.15
N MET A 88 19.55 -10.77 -32.17
CA MET A 88 20.75 -11.05 -31.37
C MET A 88 21.83 -11.75 -32.22
N LYS A 89 21.46 -12.76 -33.04
CA LYS A 89 22.40 -13.42 -33.97
C LYS A 89 23.03 -12.42 -34.93
N ASP A 90 22.23 -11.48 -35.41
CA ASP A 90 22.67 -10.44 -36.34
C ASP A 90 23.45 -9.30 -35.66
N ASN A 91 23.72 -9.38 -34.35
CA ASN A 91 24.37 -8.34 -33.55
C ASN A 91 23.63 -6.99 -33.59
N VAL A 92 22.33 -7.00 -33.89
CA VAL A 92 21.43 -5.84 -33.79
C VAL A 92 21.04 -5.64 -32.33
N LEU A 93 20.73 -6.72 -31.62
CA LEU A 93 20.51 -6.74 -30.17
C LEU A 93 21.70 -7.36 -29.43
N ALA A 94 21.91 -6.92 -28.19
CA ALA A 94 22.84 -7.52 -27.24
C ALA A 94 22.25 -8.82 -26.67
N LYS A 95 23.11 -9.78 -26.30
CA LYS A 95 22.69 -10.98 -25.59
C LYS A 95 22.41 -10.65 -24.12
N PRO A 96 21.21 -10.93 -23.57
CA PRO A 96 20.91 -10.64 -22.17
C PRO A 96 21.62 -11.62 -21.23
N VAL A 97 22.14 -11.10 -20.12
CA VAL A 97 22.68 -11.85 -18.98
C VAL A 97 21.85 -11.51 -17.75
N PHE A 98 21.04 -12.47 -17.29
CA PHE A 98 20.16 -12.27 -16.14
C PHE A 98 20.87 -12.52 -14.82
N LYS A 99 20.69 -11.61 -13.87
CA LYS A 99 21.18 -11.73 -12.50
C LYS A 99 20.09 -11.37 -11.52
N GLN A 100 19.77 -12.28 -10.61
CA GLN A 100 18.87 -12.00 -9.49
C GLN A 100 19.70 -11.80 -8.22
N ILE A 101 19.49 -10.67 -7.54
CA ILE A 101 20.19 -10.32 -6.31
C ILE A 101 19.17 -10.25 -5.20
N LYS A 102 19.34 -11.11 -4.20
CA LYS A 102 18.45 -11.13 -3.03
C LYS A 102 18.89 -10.05 -2.05
N THR A 103 17.98 -9.19 -1.62
CA THR A 103 18.30 -8.08 -0.70
C THR A 103 18.38 -8.52 0.77
N GLU A 104 18.09 -9.80 1.08
CA GLU A 104 18.00 -10.40 2.43
C GLU A 104 17.10 -9.66 3.44
N LEU A 105 16.37 -8.64 2.98
CA LEU A 105 15.41 -7.91 3.77
C LEU A 105 14.09 -8.69 3.79
N ALA A 106 13.71 -9.16 4.99
CA ALA A 106 12.33 -9.55 5.24
C ALA A 106 11.49 -8.26 5.24
N ALA A 107 10.67 -8.08 4.21
CA ALA A 107 9.56 -7.16 4.35
C ALA A 107 8.69 -7.71 5.49
N ASP A 108 8.55 -6.97 6.58
CA ASP A 108 7.61 -7.31 7.65
C ASP A 108 6.20 -7.06 7.10
N PHE A 109 5.72 -8.07 6.36
CA PHE A 109 4.47 -8.03 5.65
C PHE A 109 3.48 -8.90 6.40
N PRO A 110 2.42 -8.31 6.95
CA PRO A 110 1.35 -9.09 7.53
C PRO A 110 0.76 -10.03 6.48
N GLU A 111 0.70 -11.32 6.79
CA GLU A 111 0.25 -12.42 5.93
C GLU A 111 -1.10 -12.16 5.22
N HIS A 112 -1.99 -11.41 5.88
CA HIS A 112 -3.30 -11.04 5.37
C HIS A 112 -3.26 -9.93 4.30
N LEU A 113 -2.24 -9.06 4.30
CA LEU A 113 -2.00 -8.12 3.20
C LEU A 113 -1.34 -8.82 2.01
N TYR A 114 -0.50 -9.83 2.28
CA TYR A 114 0.21 -10.59 1.23
C TYR A 114 -0.79 -11.38 0.42
N SER A 115 -1.67 -12.08 1.13
CA SER A 115 -2.85 -12.74 0.59
C SER A 115 -3.62 -11.73 -0.27
N ARG A 116 -4.10 -10.61 0.28
CA ARG A 116 -4.86 -9.57 -0.47
C ARG A 116 -4.18 -9.05 -1.76
N TRP A 117 -2.85 -9.14 -1.86
CA TRP A 117 -2.05 -8.58 -2.95
C TRP A 117 -1.71 -9.58 -4.06
N VAL A 118 -1.33 -10.83 -3.74
CA VAL A 118 -1.22 -11.93 -4.74
C VAL A 118 -2.54 -12.13 -5.50
N GLN A 119 -3.60 -11.62 -4.91
CA GLN A 119 -5.00 -11.76 -5.26
C GLN A 119 -5.57 -10.67 -6.17
N SER A 120 -4.83 -9.57 -6.41
CA SER A 120 -5.34 -8.43 -7.20
C SER A 120 -4.73 -8.27 -8.60
N ASN A 121 -3.70 -9.07 -8.95
CA ASN A 121 -2.85 -8.85 -10.14
C ASN A 121 -2.41 -7.37 -10.28
N GLN A 122 -2.23 -6.65 -9.17
CA GLN A 122 -1.72 -5.28 -9.16
C GLN A 122 -0.24 -5.30 -8.78
N ASP A 123 0.51 -4.31 -9.28
CA ASP A 123 1.82 -3.96 -8.71
C ASP A 123 1.73 -3.78 -7.18
N LEU A 124 2.88 -3.89 -6.48
CA LEU A 124 2.96 -3.74 -5.02
C LEU A 124 2.14 -2.53 -4.53
N PRO A 125 1.38 -2.63 -3.42
CA PRO A 125 0.56 -1.51 -2.95
C PRO A 125 1.40 -0.25 -2.72
N GLU A 126 0.84 0.93 -3.01
CA GLU A 126 1.59 2.20 -3.03
C GLU A 126 2.29 2.50 -1.69
N ASN A 127 1.69 2.09 -0.57
CA ASN A 127 2.29 2.19 0.76
C ASN A 127 3.51 1.27 0.94
N VAL A 128 3.51 0.09 0.32
CA VAL A 128 4.59 -0.91 0.38
C VAL A 128 5.75 -0.48 -0.49
N ILE A 129 5.44 -0.05 -1.71
CA ILE A 129 6.43 0.55 -2.61
C ILE A 129 7.09 1.75 -1.91
N THR A 130 6.31 2.61 -1.26
CA THR A 130 6.84 3.74 -0.49
C THR A 130 7.72 3.27 0.68
N GLN A 131 7.31 2.27 1.45
CA GLN A 131 8.14 1.70 2.52
C GLN A 131 9.46 1.11 1.99
N LEU A 132 9.44 0.34 0.91
CA LEU A 132 10.64 -0.22 0.29
C LEU A 132 11.55 0.89 -0.27
N ALA A 133 10.96 1.93 -0.84
CA ALA A 133 11.66 3.11 -1.34
C ALA A 133 12.30 3.94 -0.21
N GLU A 134 11.67 4.02 0.97
CA GLU A 134 12.18 4.73 2.15
C GLU A 134 13.27 3.95 2.92
N ARG A 135 13.36 2.62 2.72
CA ARG A 135 14.35 1.78 3.40
C ARG A 135 15.78 2.11 2.96
N ARG A 136 16.48 2.85 3.81
CA ARG A 136 17.89 3.24 3.59
C ARG A 136 18.83 2.06 3.40
N GLU A 137 18.64 0.97 4.14
CA GLU A 137 19.46 -0.24 4.04
C GLU A 137 19.36 -0.87 2.64
N ARG A 138 18.14 -0.98 2.09
CA ARG A 138 17.89 -1.49 0.74
C ARG A 138 18.56 -0.62 -0.32
N ASN A 139 18.36 0.69 -0.25
CA ASN A 139 18.96 1.63 -1.20
C ASN A 139 20.50 1.63 -1.10
N ALA A 140 21.05 1.48 0.10
CA ALA A 140 22.49 1.36 0.31
C ALA A 140 23.03 0.07 -0.28
N PHE A 141 22.30 -1.04 -0.14
CA PHE A 141 22.66 -2.33 -0.74
C PHE A 141 22.64 -2.28 -2.27
N ILE A 142 21.64 -1.65 -2.88
CA ILE A 142 21.58 -1.44 -4.34
C ILE A 142 22.80 -0.64 -4.82
N ALA A 143 23.11 0.47 -4.16
CA ALA A 143 24.27 1.31 -4.50
C ALA A 143 25.60 0.57 -4.29
N GLN A 144 25.72 -0.22 -3.22
CA GLN A 144 26.89 -1.04 -2.94
C GLN A 144 27.10 -2.12 -4.00
N THR A 145 26.03 -2.81 -4.39
CA THR A 145 26.04 -3.84 -5.42
C THR A 145 26.60 -3.32 -6.74
N TYR A 146 26.17 -2.13 -7.17
CA TYR A 146 26.75 -1.50 -8.36
C TYR A 146 28.24 -1.19 -8.15
N PHE A 147 28.60 -0.58 -7.03
CA PHE A 147 29.96 -0.15 -6.74
C PHE A 147 30.96 -1.32 -6.74
N GLU A 148 30.61 -2.43 -6.10
CA GLU A 148 31.46 -3.64 -6.01
C GLU A 148 31.66 -4.33 -7.37
N ASN A 149 30.70 -4.19 -8.27
CA ASN A 149 30.70 -4.85 -9.59
C ASN A 149 30.80 -3.84 -10.74
N LYS A 150 31.39 -2.67 -10.47
CA LYS A 150 31.42 -1.52 -11.38
C LYS A 150 32.05 -1.85 -12.74
N GLU A 151 33.13 -2.63 -12.76
CA GLU A 151 33.81 -3.03 -14.00
C GLU A 151 32.94 -3.95 -14.86
N GLU A 152 32.17 -4.82 -14.21
CA GLU A 152 31.26 -5.74 -14.88
C GLU A 152 30.03 -4.99 -15.42
N PHE A 153 29.38 -4.19 -14.57
CA PHE A 153 28.14 -3.51 -14.94
C PHE A 153 28.35 -2.31 -15.85
N GLY A 154 29.46 -1.59 -15.70
CA GLY A 154 29.75 -0.39 -16.48
C GLY A 154 28.57 0.59 -16.47
N LYS A 155 28.33 1.24 -17.61
CA LYS A 155 27.27 2.24 -17.75
C LYS A 155 25.89 1.65 -17.48
N THR A 156 25.19 2.14 -16.45
CA THR A 156 24.00 1.49 -15.88
C THR A 156 22.79 2.42 -15.77
N LEU A 157 21.62 1.90 -16.12
CA LEU A 157 20.32 2.51 -15.84
C LEU A 157 19.70 1.83 -14.62
N ILE A 158 19.31 2.61 -13.61
CA ILE A 158 18.61 2.10 -12.43
C ILE A 158 17.16 2.57 -12.44
N PHE A 159 16.23 1.64 -12.60
CA PHE A 159 14.80 1.89 -12.47
C PHE A 159 14.38 1.73 -11.01
N ALA A 160 14.02 2.87 -10.41
CA ALA A 160 13.49 2.99 -9.06
C ALA A 160 12.00 3.36 -9.07
N ASP A 161 11.36 3.24 -7.92
CA ASP A 161 9.91 3.41 -7.80
C ASP A 161 9.48 4.85 -7.48
N ARG A 162 10.31 5.59 -6.75
CA ARG A 162 9.97 6.92 -6.20
C ARG A 162 11.09 7.93 -6.41
N TRP A 163 10.72 9.20 -6.55
CA TRP A 163 11.70 10.28 -6.79
C TRP A 163 12.72 10.41 -5.67
N PHE A 164 12.26 10.32 -4.41
CA PHE A 164 13.14 10.38 -3.25
C PHE A 164 14.05 9.16 -3.15
N GLN A 165 13.64 8.01 -3.69
CA GLN A 165 14.49 6.82 -3.79
C GLN A 165 15.58 7.02 -4.83
N CYS A 166 15.24 7.61 -5.98
CA CYS A 166 16.22 7.95 -7.02
C CYS A 166 17.32 8.87 -6.45
N GLU A 167 16.93 9.92 -5.73
CA GLU A 167 17.87 10.82 -5.06
C GLU A 167 18.73 10.08 -4.03
N ALA A 168 18.12 9.26 -3.18
CA ALA A 168 18.85 8.50 -2.16
C ALA A 168 19.89 7.55 -2.77
N ILE A 169 19.53 6.79 -3.81
CA ILE A 169 20.45 5.86 -4.49
C ILE A 169 21.57 6.64 -5.20
N ALA A 170 21.24 7.72 -5.92
CA ALA A 170 22.23 8.55 -6.60
C ALA A 170 23.23 9.17 -5.61
N GLU A 171 22.76 9.75 -4.50
CA GLU A 171 23.64 10.27 -3.44
C GLU A 171 24.56 9.18 -2.85
N MET A 172 24.02 7.98 -2.62
CA MET A 172 24.79 6.86 -2.08
C MET A 172 25.87 6.36 -3.04
N LEU A 173 25.61 6.43 -4.35
CA LEU A 173 26.59 6.13 -5.41
C LEU A 173 27.67 7.22 -5.49
N VAL A 174 27.28 8.49 -5.46
CA VAL A 174 28.22 9.63 -5.48
C VAL A 174 29.15 9.61 -4.27
N LYS A 175 28.62 9.32 -3.06
CA LYS A 175 29.43 9.14 -1.84
C LYS A 175 30.45 8.01 -1.93
N ARG A 176 30.24 7.06 -2.85
CA ARG A 176 31.17 5.94 -3.15
C ARG A 176 32.09 6.24 -4.34
N GLY A 177 32.10 7.46 -4.87
CA GLY A 177 32.95 7.85 -6.00
C GLY A 177 32.44 7.39 -7.36
N VAL A 178 31.16 7.05 -7.49
CA VAL A 178 30.50 6.76 -8.78
C VAL A 178 29.89 8.04 -9.34
N LYS A 179 30.09 8.32 -10.62
CA LYS A 179 29.41 9.45 -11.28
C LYS A 179 27.96 9.09 -11.57
N ALA A 180 27.03 9.55 -10.73
CA ALA A 180 25.61 9.22 -10.81
C ALA A 180 24.71 10.45 -10.66
N GLU A 181 23.61 10.50 -11.41
CA GLU A 181 22.55 11.52 -11.26
C GLU A 181 21.15 10.88 -11.34
N ALA A 182 20.15 11.57 -10.78
CA ALA A 182 18.75 11.14 -10.78
C ALA A 182 17.90 11.98 -11.75
N VAL A 183 16.96 11.34 -12.45
CA VAL A 183 16.05 11.99 -13.41
C VAL A 183 14.61 11.60 -13.12
N TYR A 184 13.74 12.59 -12.91
CA TYR A 184 12.32 12.37 -12.63
C TYR A 184 11.48 13.63 -12.85
N HIS A 185 10.16 13.49 -12.95
CA HIS A 185 9.21 14.60 -13.03
C HIS A 185 8.52 14.80 -11.66
N ARG A 186 8.54 16.02 -11.10
CA ARG A 186 8.00 16.32 -9.77
C ARG A 186 6.65 17.04 -9.90
N VAL A 187 5.55 16.30 -9.75
CA VAL A 187 4.19 16.86 -9.71
C VAL A 187 3.84 17.19 -8.26
N GLY A 188 3.77 18.49 -7.92
CA GLY A 188 3.18 18.97 -6.66
C GLY A 188 4.12 19.06 -5.45
N GLY A 189 4.13 20.23 -4.81
CA GLY A 189 4.79 20.47 -3.52
C GLY A 189 4.63 21.92 -3.06
N THR A 190 3.97 22.11 -1.91
CA THR A 190 3.72 23.42 -1.28
C THR A 190 5.00 24.22 -1.05
N SER A 191 4.88 25.54 -1.22
CA SER A 191 5.88 26.59 -0.96
C SER A 191 6.90 26.83 -2.10
N GLY A 192 6.49 27.60 -3.11
CA GLY A 192 7.30 28.13 -4.22
C GLY A 192 6.60 27.98 -5.58
N ASP A 193 6.64 29.00 -6.45
CA ASP A 193 5.97 29.01 -7.76
C ASP A 193 6.26 27.72 -8.54
N ALA A 194 5.20 26.94 -8.81
CA ALA A 194 5.27 25.63 -9.47
C ALA A 194 6.00 25.70 -10.83
N ALA A 195 5.80 26.79 -11.57
CA ALA A 195 6.42 27.04 -12.87
C ALA A 195 7.96 27.17 -12.79
N THR A 196 8.50 27.68 -11.68
CA THR A 196 9.95 27.88 -11.52
C THR A 196 10.65 26.56 -11.19
N ARG A 197 10.00 25.69 -10.40
CA ARG A 197 10.52 24.34 -10.09
C ARG A 197 10.49 23.41 -11.30
N GLU A 198 9.40 23.44 -12.06
CA GLU A 198 9.24 22.61 -13.26
C GLU A 198 10.30 22.94 -14.34
N LYS A 199 10.59 24.24 -14.53
CA LYS A 199 11.62 24.68 -15.48
C LYS A 199 13.02 24.21 -15.07
N VAL A 200 13.37 24.33 -13.79
CA VAL A 200 14.66 23.89 -13.22
C VAL A 200 14.83 22.37 -13.28
N THR A 201 13.77 21.60 -12.99
CA THR A 201 13.77 20.13 -13.11
C THR A 201 13.91 19.68 -14.56
N SER A 202 13.25 20.35 -15.52
CA SER A 202 13.39 20.00 -16.94
C SER A 202 14.80 20.24 -17.48
N THR A 203 15.46 21.35 -17.09
CA THR A 203 16.83 21.66 -17.52
C THR A 203 17.85 20.73 -16.88
N HIS A 204 17.65 20.37 -15.60
CA HIS A 204 18.47 19.38 -14.91
C HIS A 204 18.36 17.99 -15.56
N ASN A 205 17.14 17.53 -15.84
CA ASN A 205 16.90 16.24 -16.48
C ASN A 205 17.55 16.15 -17.87
N ALA A 206 17.46 17.23 -18.66
CA ALA A 206 18.10 17.30 -19.97
C ALA A 206 19.64 17.27 -19.88
N ASP A 207 20.23 17.94 -18.89
CA ASP A 207 21.67 17.94 -18.64
C ASP A 207 22.17 16.56 -18.18
N ALA A 208 21.48 15.92 -17.22
CA ALA A 208 21.79 14.58 -16.75
C ALA A 208 21.75 13.54 -17.90
N LEU A 209 20.71 13.61 -18.75
CA LEU A 209 20.59 12.75 -19.94
C LEU A 209 21.74 12.99 -20.93
N LYS A 210 22.14 14.25 -21.11
CA LYS A 210 23.27 14.60 -21.98
C LYS A 210 24.59 14.07 -21.43
N LYS A 211 24.91 14.32 -20.16
CA LYS A 211 26.13 13.78 -19.51
C LYS A 211 26.17 12.26 -19.53
N PHE A 212 25.01 11.61 -19.32
CA PHE A 212 24.92 10.16 -19.49
C PHE A 212 25.19 9.77 -20.94
N ARG A 213 24.65 10.49 -21.94
CA ARG A 213 24.94 10.22 -23.36
C ARG A 213 26.42 10.31 -23.69
N ASP A 214 27.06 11.38 -23.24
CA ASP A 214 28.45 11.72 -23.54
C ASP A 214 29.46 10.84 -22.77
N GLY A 215 28.98 10.04 -21.80
CA GLY A 215 29.81 9.13 -20.99
C GLY A 215 30.40 9.77 -19.74
N ASP A 216 29.97 10.98 -19.41
CA ASP A 216 30.36 11.69 -18.19
C ASP A 216 29.68 11.12 -16.94
N LEU A 217 28.53 10.46 -17.10
CA LEU A 217 27.87 9.70 -16.04
C LEU A 217 27.97 8.19 -16.27
N GLU A 218 28.23 7.48 -15.18
CA GLU A 218 28.30 6.03 -15.14
C GLU A 218 26.94 5.43 -14.81
N VAL A 219 26.15 6.10 -13.97
CA VAL A 219 24.83 5.63 -13.56
C VAL A 219 23.79 6.73 -13.74
N LEU A 220 22.64 6.38 -14.31
CA LEU A 220 21.46 7.22 -14.32
C LEU A 220 20.34 6.52 -13.57
N VAL A 221 19.81 7.17 -12.53
CA VAL A 221 18.69 6.64 -11.74
C VAL A 221 17.40 7.34 -12.18
N ASN A 222 16.36 6.60 -12.52
CA ASN A 222 15.09 7.17 -12.96
C ASN A 222 13.88 6.54 -12.25
N ILE A 223 12.75 7.23 -12.33
CA ILE A 223 11.44 6.69 -11.93
C ILE A 223 10.75 6.14 -13.16
N ARG A 224 10.10 4.97 -13.00
CA ARG A 224 9.01 4.43 -13.85
C ARG A 224 8.95 4.98 -15.28
N MET A 225 10.02 4.72 -16.05
CA MET A 225 10.18 5.18 -17.41
C MET A 225 10.47 6.69 -17.51
N LEU A 226 11.64 7.01 -18.09
CA LEU A 226 11.74 8.26 -18.85
C LEU A 226 10.73 8.09 -19.98
N THR A 227 9.68 8.92 -19.99
CA THR A 227 8.52 8.88 -20.89
C THR A 227 8.83 8.26 -22.26
N GLU A 228 7.91 7.44 -22.77
CA GLU A 228 7.96 6.90 -24.14
C GLU A 228 8.39 8.01 -25.13
N GLY A 229 9.33 7.68 -26.02
CA GLY A 229 9.94 8.64 -26.95
C GLY A 229 11.21 9.36 -26.46
N THR A 230 11.62 9.24 -25.19
CA THR A 230 12.95 9.75 -24.77
C THR A 230 14.07 8.80 -25.20
N ASP A 231 14.96 9.23 -26.11
CA ASP A 231 16.14 8.47 -26.53
C ASP A 231 17.16 8.37 -25.38
N VAL A 232 17.01 7.30 -24.59
CA VAL A 232 17.93 6.95 -23.51
C VAL A 232 19.21 6.36 -24.13
N PRO A 233 20.39 6.94 -23.82
CA PRO A 233 21.66 6.45 -24.34
C PRO A 233 21.93 4.99 -23.98
N SER A 234 22.62 4.27 -24.86
CA SER A 234 22.93 2.85 -24.67
C SER A 234 23.64 2.61 -23.32
N ALA A 235 23.02 1.77 -22.50
CA ALA A 235 23.57 1.26 -21.25
C ALA A 235 24.01 -0.20 -21.43
N LYS A 236 25.05 -0.62 -20.72
CA LYS A 236 25.48 -2.02 -20.65
C LYS A 236 24.61 -2.80 -19.67
N THR A 237 24.07 -2.13 -18.65
CA THR A 237 23.36 -2.78 -17.56
C THR A 237 22.09 -2.05 -17.20
N VAL A 238 21.05 -2.80 -16.86
CA VAL A 238 19.81 -2.29 -16.30
C VAL A 238 19.60 -2.93 -14.93
N PHE A 239 19.39 -2.09 -13.91
CA PHE A 239 18.96 -2.50 -12.59
C PHE A 239 17.46 -2.28 -12.48
N ILE A 240 16.74 -3.35 -12.24
CA ILE A 240 15.31 -3.33 -11.93
C ILE A 240 15.20 -3.45 -10.41
N THR A 241 14.99 -2.31 -9.74
CA THR A 241 14.87 -2.28 -8.27
C THR A 241 13.41 -2.42 -7.81
N ARG A 242 12.48 -2.44 -8.78
CA ARG A 242 11.05 -2.67 -8.61
C ARG A 242 10.74 -4.16 -8.79
N GLN A 243 9.82 -4.66 -7.99
CA GLN A 243 9.21 -5.95 -8.21
C GLN A 243 7.86 -5.75 -8.89
N THR A 244 7.77 -6.04 -10.19
CA THR A 244 6.55 -5.84 -11.00
C THR A 244 6.12 -7.15 -11.64
N THR A 245 4.81 -7.32 -11.77
CA THR A 245 4.19 -8.43 -12.52
C THR A 245 3.92 -8.07 -13.98
N SER A 246 4.12 -6.79 -14.39
CA SER A 246 3.87 -6.33 -15.75
C SER A 246 5.02 -6.71 -16.70
N GLN A 247 4.74 -7.63 -17.62
CA GLN A 247 5.71 -8.09 -18.62
C GLN A 247 6.01 -7.03 -19.69
N ILE A 248 5.03 -6.17 -20.02
CA ILE A 248 5.19 -5.05 -20.96
C ILE A 248 6.19 -4.03 -20.40
N LEU A 249 6.05 -3.67 -19.12
CA LEU A 249 6.95 -2.70 -18.48
C LEU A 249 8.38 -3.23 -18.36
N VAL A 250 8.55 -4.50 -17.97
CA VAL A 250 9.87 -5.16 -17.95
C VAL A 250 10.49 -5.14 -19.34
N THR A 251 9.67 -5.37 -20.37
CA THR A 251 10.12 -5.37 -21.77
C THR A 251 10.66 -4.01 -22.20
N GLN A 252 9.92 -2.94 -21.91
CA GLN A 252 10.34 -1.58 -22.22
C GLN A 252 11.58 -1.16 -21.42
N MET A 253 11.74 -1.60 -20.17
CA MET A 253 12.92 -1.34 -19.35
C MET A 253 14.17 -2.04 -19.90
N VAL A 254 14.05 -3.33 -20.21
CA VAL A 254 15.14 -4.16 -20.72
C VAL A 254 15.55 -3.75 -22.13
N GLY A 255 14.59 -3.44 -23.00
CA GLY A 255 14.84 -3.01 -24.38
C GLY A 255 15.80 -1.82 -24.51
N ARG A 256 15.89 -0.97 -23.47
CA ARG A 256 16.81 0.18 -23.42
C ARG A 256 18.29 -0.22 -23.24
N ALA A 257 18.58 -1.40 -22.68
CA ALA A 257 19.94 -1.94 -22.58
C ALA A 257 20.29 -2.96 -23.68
N LEU A 258 19.31 -3.47 -24.41
CA LEU A 258 19.54 -4.50 -25.44
C LEU A 258 20.10 -3.97 -26.76
N ARG A 259 20.53 -2.70 -26.87
CA ARG A 259 21.17 -2.21 -28.09
C ARG A 259 22.48 -3.00 -28.32
N GLY A 260 22.57 -3.67 -29.47
CA GLY A 260 23.75 -4.46 -29.86
C GLY A 260 24.86 -3.61 -30.52
N PRO A 261 25.98 -4.24 -30.90
CA PRO A 261 27.14 -3.55 -31.48
C PRO A 261 26.84 -2.74 -32.75
N LYS A 262 25.88 -3.17 -33.58
CA LYS A 262 25.49 -2.43 -34.80
C LYS A 262 24.91 -1.04 -34.51
N PHE A 263 24.42 -0.80 -33.30
CA PHE A 263 23.82 0.46 -32.86
C PHE A 263 24.62 1.12 -31.72
N GLY A 264 25.94 0.87 -31.67
CA GLY A 264 26.84 1.48 -30.69
C GLY A 264 26.67 0.94 -29.26
N GLY A 265 25.92 -0.15 -29.09
CA GLY A 265 25.75 -0.82 -27.81
C GLY A 265 26.77 -1.94 -27.59
N THR A 266 26.44 -2.87 -26.69
CA THR A 266 27.38 -3.90 -26.21
C THR A 266 27.02 -5.27 -26.76
N LYS A 267 27.97 -6.23 -26.74
CA LYS A 267 27.68 -7.61 -27.16
C LYS A 267 26.75 -8.32 -26.17
N GLU A 268 26.88 -8.00 -24.89
CA GLU A 268 26.11 -8.57 -23.79
C GLU A 268 25.58 -7.44 -22.90
N ALA A 269 24.33 -7.58 -22.47
CA ALA A 269 23.66 -6.62 -21.60
C ALA A 269 23.25 -7.30 -20.29
N ASN A 270 23.63 -6.71 -19.15
CA ASN A 270 23.24 -7.26 -17.85
C ASN A 270 21.84 -6.78 -17.44
N ILE A 271 21.01 -7.71 -17.02
CA ILE A 271 19.66 -7.44 -16.49
C ILE A 271 19.68 -7.89 -15.04
N VAL A 272 19.81 -6.93 -14.13
CA VAL A 272 19.99 -7.17 -12.69
C VAL A 272 18.70 -6.83 -11.96
N SER A 273 18.07 -7.84 -11.37
CA SER A 273 16.81 -7.68 -10.64
C SER A 273 17.05 -7.83 -9.13
N PHE A 274 16.58 -6.86 -8.35
CA PHE A 274 16.65 -6.92 -6.88
C PHE A 274 15.39 -7.56 -6.32
N VAL A 275 15.56 -8.70 -5.67
CA VAL A 275 14.46 -9.52 -5.14
C VAL A 275 14.49 -9.51 -3.60
N ASP A 276 13.51 -8.85 -3.00
CA ASP A 276 13.23 -8.91 -1.56
C ASP A 276 12.71 -10.30 -1.13
N GLN A 277 12.92 -10.67 0.15
CA GLN A 277 12.47 -11.98 0.66
C GLN A 277 10.98 -11.95 0.99
N TRP A 278 10.22 -12.88 0.38
CA TRP A 278 8.78 -13.04 0.57
C TRP A 278 8.46 -14.42 1.15
N LYS A 279 7.41 -14.52 1.98
CA LYS A 279 7.00 -15.78 2.62
C LYS A 279 6.29 -16.76 1.69
N HIS A 280 5.74 -16.31 0.55
CA HIS A 280 5.22 -17.21 -0.50
C HIS A 280 5.73 -16.85 -1.89
N LEU A 281 5.58 -17.81 -2.81
CA LEU A 281 6.02 -17.75 -4.20
C LEU A 281 5.19 -16.72 -4.98
N ILE A 282 5.86 -15.66 -5.41
CA ILE A 282 5.31 -14.66 -6.34
C ILE A 282 5.80 -15.02 -7.73
N ASN A 283 4.89 -15.15 -8.70
CA ASN A 283 5.26 -15.33 -10.10
C ASN A 283 5.54 -13.97 -10.73
N PHE A 284 6.81 -13.53 -10.69
CA PHE A 284 7.23 -12.27 -11.31
C PHE A 284 7.34 -12.41 -12.82
N ALA A 285 7.15 -11.31 -13.56
CA ALA A 285 7.28 -11.34 -15.01
C ALA A 285 8.72 -11.71 -15.41
N GLU A 286 8.89 -12.86 -16.05
CA GLU A 286 10.17 -13.29 -16.61
C GLU A 286 10.24 -12.94 -18.11
N TRP A 287 11.41 -12.47 -18.54
CA TRP A 287 11.67 -12.13 -19.95
C TRP A 287 11.76 -13.38 -20.86
N GLY A 288 11.99 -14.57 -20.29
CA GLY A 288 12.24 -15.80 -21.04
C GLY A 288 11.06 -16.34 -21.85
N GLU A 289 9.83 -15.95 -21.51
CA GLU A 289 8.60 -16.46 -22.14
C GLU A 289 8.18 -15.71 -23.42
N ILE A 290 8.97 -14.71 -23.85
CA ILE A 290 8.59 -13.75 -24.90
C ILE A 290 8.90 -14.27 -26.33
N ASP A 291 9.55 -15.43 -26.48
CA ASP A 291 9.96 -15.97 -27.79
C ASP A 291 8.83 -16.69 -28.55
N GLY A 292 7.63 -16.09 -28.61
CA GLY A 292 6.60 -16.24 -29.66
C GLY A 292 6.09 -17.64 -30.06
N ARG A 293 6.63 -18.74 -29.53
CA ARG A 293 6.15 -20.12 -29.73
C ARG A 293 5.34 -20.51 -28.51
N LYS A 294 4.02 -20.37 -28.62
CA LYS A 294 3.10 -21.08 -27.75
C LYS A 294 3.13 -22.57 -28.13
N ASP A 295 3.52 -23.43 -27.20
CA ASP A 295 2.85 -24.72 -27.05
C ASP A 295 1.52 -24.39 -26.35
N ASP A 296 0.41 -24.58 -27.07
CA ASP A 296 -0.93 -24.04 -26.74
C ASP A 296 -1.66 -24.79 -25.61
N ASP A 297 -0.97 -25.61 -24.80
CA ASP A 297 -1.64 -26.58 -23.92
C ASP A 297 -1.47 -26.38 -22.40
N GLN A 298 -0.91 -25.25 -21.93
CA GLN A 298 -0.92 -24.96 -20.48
C GLN A 298 -1.24 -23.50 -20.17
N VAL A 299 -2.53 -23.15 -20.19
CA VAL A 299 -3.05 -22.05 -19.36
C VAL A 299 -4.14 -22.62 -18.48
N GLY A 300 -3.86 -22.64 -17.17
CA GLY A 300 -4.71 -23.20 -16.13
C GLY A 300 -6.08 -22.54 -16.06
N GLY A 301 -7.07 -23.18 -16.68
CA GLY A 301 -8.48 -23.00 -16.34
C GLY A 301 -8.79 -23.70 -15.02
N VAL A 302 -9.76 -23.18 -14.27
CA VAL A 302 -10.28 -23.67 -12.98
C VAL A 302 -9.60 -23.10 -11.72
N GLY A 303 -8.26 -23.08 -11.60
CA GLY A 303 -7.60 -22.64 -10.35
C GLY A 303 -7.70 -21.15 -10.01
N TYR A 304 -7.62 -20.27 -11.01
CA TYR A 304 -7.55 -18.81 -10.80
C TYR A 304 -8.87 -18.20 -10.29
N ALA A 305 -10.01 -18.73 -10.76
CA ALA A 305 -11.33 -18.26 -10.35
C ALA A 305 -11.59 -18.61 -8.88
N ALA A 306 -11.37 -19.87 -8.47
CA ALA A 306 -11.52 -20.37 -7.11
C ALA A 306 -10.79 -19.51 -6.05
N HIS A 307 -9.56 -19.09 -6.39
CA HIS A 307 -8.79 -18.19 -5.55
C HIS A 307 -9.44 -16.80 -5.45
N LEU A 308 -9.73 -16.12 -6.57
CA LEU A 308 -10.41 -14.80 -6.60
C LEU A 308 -11.69 -14.75 -5.75
N ILE A 309 -12.50 -15.81 -5.80
CA ILE A 309 -13.77 -15.89 -5.06
C ILE A 309 -13.55 -16.00 -3.56
N SER A 310 -12.56 -16.80 -3.13
CA SER A 310 -12.23 -16.98 -1.72
C SER A 310 -11.94 -15.64 -1.02
N ILE A 311 -11.59 -14.61 -1.78
CA ILE A 311 -11.05 -13.33 -1.31
C ILE A 311 -12.13 -12.28 -1.25
N ASP A 312 -12.98 -12.23 -2.27
CA ASP A 312 -14.16 -11.38 -2.26
C ASP A 312 -15.14 -11.87 -1.17
N LEU A 313 -15.21 -13.18 -0.94
CA LEU A 313 -15.92 -13.81 0.19
C LEU A 313 -15.33 -13.39 1.56
N VAL A 314 -14.00 -13.39 1.71
CA VAL A 314 -13.32 -12.89 2.93
C VAL A 314 -13.60 -11.40 3.14
N ARG A 315 -13.50 -10.59 2.08
CA ARG A 315 -13.76 -9.13 2.13
C ARG A 315 -15.19 -8.84 2.54
N LEU A 316 -16.14 -9.63 2.05
CA LEU A 316 -17.54 -9.54 2.42
C LEU A 316 -17.75 -9.77 3.91
N LEU A 317 -17.16 -10.83 4.47
CA LEU A 317 -17.33 -11.19 5.88
C LEU A 317 -16.66 -10.18 6.79
N VAL A 318 -15.47 -9.70 6.40
CA VAL A 318 -14.82 -8.57 7.09
C VAL A 318 -15.69 -7.32 7.02
N SER A 319 -16.35 -7.04 5.89
CA SER A 319 -17.30 -5.92 5.75
C SER A 319 -18.54 -6.10 6.63
N GLN A 320 -19.12 -7.30 6.72
CA GLN A 320 -20.27 -7.60 7.59
C GLN A 320 -19.92 -7.54 9.08
N MET A 321 -18.77 -8.07 9.47
CA MET A 321 -18.23 -7.97 10.83
C MET A 321 -17.97 -6.51 11.22
N ASN A 322 -17.49 -5.67 10.28
CA ASN A 322 -17.23 -4.25 10.50
C ASN A 322 -18.52 -3.39 10.51
N LYS A 323 -19.58 -3.80 9.80
CA LYS A 323 -20.89 -3.13 9.79
C LYS A 323 -21.73 -3.42 11.05
N GLY A 324 -21.27 -4.29 11.96
CA GLY A 324 -22.06 -4.74 13.11
C GLY A 324 -23.27 -5.58 12.70
N ILE A 325 -23.35 -5.98 11.42
CA ILE A 325 -24.37 -6.85 10.86
C ILE A 325 -23.91 -8.29 11.11
N ILE A 326 -23.83 -8.66 12.39
CA ILE A 326 -24.04 -10.05 12.78
C ILE A 326 -25.35 -10.09 13.55
N VAL A 327 -26.42 -9.70 12.87
CA VAL A 327 -27.76 -10.17 13.16
C VAL A 327 -28.28 -10.69 11.84
N ALA A 328 -27.87 -11.90 11.47
CA ALA A 328 -28.51 -12.59 10.36
C ALA A 328 -29.96 -12.87 10.79
N THR A 329 -30.88 -12.04 10.34
CA THR A 329 -32.33 -12.27 10.49
C THR A 329 -32.80 -13.39 9.53
N GLY A 330 -32.01 -13.72 8.50
CA GLY A 330 -32.26 -14.77 7.51
C GLY A 330 -31.31 -15.98 7.57
N PRO A 331 -31.50 -16.99 6.70
CA PRO A 331 -30.64 -18.17 6.60
C PRO A 331 -29.19 -17.82 6.25
N PHE A 332 -28.22 -18.54 6.79
CA PHE A 332 -26.78 -18.41 6.54
C PHE A 332 -26.44 -18.49 5.05
N SER A 333 -27.15 -19.33 4.29
CA SER A 333 -26.95 -19.45 2.85
C SER A 333 -27.11 -18.13 2.11
N THR A 334 -27.92 -17.18 2.60
CA THR A 334 -28.08 -15.85 1.97
C THR A 334 -26.86 -14.96 2.16
N LEU A 335 -25.93 -15.31 3.06
CA LEU A 335 -24.64 -14.64 3.22
C LEU A 335 -23.59 -15.10 2.19
N LEU A 336 -23.86 -16.22 1.52
CA LEU A 336 -23.00 -16.77 0.48
C LEU A 336 -23.55 -16.43 -0.91
N PRO A 337 -22.71 -16.04 -1.88
CA PRO A 337 -23.14 -15.79 -3.24
C PRO A 337 -23.63 -17.08 -3.90
N VAL A 338 -24.62 -16.96 -4.79
CA VAL A 338 -25.09 -18.04 -5.67
C VAL A 338 -24.02 -18.40 -6.71
N GLY A 339 -23.24 -17.40 -7.11
CA GLY A 339 -22.18 -17.52 -8.09
C GLY A 339 -21.55 -16.17 -8.37
N TRP A 340 -20.80 -16.07 -9.45
CA TRP A 340 -20.15 -14.83 -9.84
C TRP A 340 -20.03 -14.71 -11.36
N TYR A 341 -20.00 -13.48 -11.84
CA TYR A 341 -19.58 -13.18 -13.20
C TYR A 341 -18.06 -13.07 -13.25
N VAL A 342 -17.45 -13.73 -14.23
CA VAL A 342 -16.03 -13.56 -14.54
C VAL A 342 -15.90 -12.42 -15.53
N VAL A 343 -15.34 -11.32 -15.05
CA VAL A 343 -15.27 -10.05 -15.77
C VAL A 343 -13.81 -9.77 -16.13
N LYS A 344 -13.59 -9.32 -17.36
CA LYS A 344 -12.26 -8.99 -17.89
C LYS A 344 -12.24 -7.59 -18.50
N ALA A 345 -11.46 -6.68 -17.96
CA ALA A 345 -11.39 -5.31 -18.45
C ALA A 345 -9.94 -4.78 -18.49
N ALA A 346 -9.65 -3.88 -19.41
CA ALA A 346 -8.45 -3.05 -19.39
C ALA A 346 -8.58 -2.08 -18.25
N VAL A 347 -7.53 -2.01 -17.45
CA VAL A 347 -7.35 -0.94 -16.49
C VAL A 347 -6.07 -0.21 -16.85
N SER A 348 -6.09 1.11 -16.77
CA SER A 348 -4.88 1.93 -16.91
C SER A 348 -3.86 1.56 -15.84
N ILE A 349 -2.61 1.37 -16.24
CA ILE A 349 -1.51 1.21 -15.30
C ILE A 349 -1.21 2.59 -14.70
N GLU A 350 -1.16 2.68 -13.37
CA GLU A 350 -0.98 3.96 -12.68
C GLU A 350 0.38 4.58 -12.99
N GLY A 351 0.36 5.70 -13.73
CA GLY A 351 1.56 6.41 -14.16
C GLY A 351 2.16 5.94 -15.48
N SER A 352 1.45 5.13 -16.27
CA SER A 352 1.77 4.93 -17.70
C SER A 352 0.51 5.05 -18.57
N GLU A 353 0.71 5.21 -19.88
CA GLU A 353 -0.39 5.15 -20.86
C GLU A 353 -0.77 3.70 -21.22
N ASP A 354 -0.06 2.71 -20.65
CA ASP A 354 -0.30 1.29 -20.90
C ASP A 354 -1.57 0.79 -20.20
N LEU A 355 -2.23 -0.18 -20.86
CA LEU A 355 -3.43 -0.84 -20.36
C LEU A 355 -3.15 -2.31 -20.05
N GLU A 356 -3.46 -2.72 -18.83
CA GLU A 356 -3.33 -4.11 -18.40
C GLU A 356 -4.70 -4.83 -18.39
N PRO A 357 -4.83 -6.03 -18.97
CA PRO A 357 -6.03 -6.84 -18.83
C PRO A 357 -6.13 -7.38 -17.41
N LYS A 358 -7.20 -6.97 -16.70
CA LYS A 358 -7.51 -7.43 -15.35
C LYS A 358 -8.74 -8.33 -15.38
N ALA A 359 -8.58 -9.54 -14.85
CA ALA A 359 -9.70 -10.43 -14.54
C ALA A 359 -10.19 -10.15 -13.10
N SER A 360 -11.50 -10.13 -12.89
CA SER A 360 -12.14 -9.92 -11.59
C SER A 360 -13.45 -10.70 -11.49
N GLY A 361 -13.87 -11.04 -10.27
CA GLY A 361 -15.15 -11.68 -10.00
C GLY A 361 -16.17 -10.67 -9.50
N VAL A 362 -17.38 -10.69 -10.05
CA VAL A 362 -18.53 -9.95 -9.49
C VAL A 362 -19.44 -10.96 -8.80
N LEU A 363 -19.46 -10.95 -7.47
CA LEU A 363 -20.28 -11.84 -6.66
C LEU A 363 -21.78 -11.51 -6.81
N VAL A 364 -22.60 -12.55 -6.96
CA VAL A 364 -24.05 -12.43 -7.15
C VAL A 364 -24.78 -13.22 -6.08
N TYR A 365 -25.75 -12.59 -5.43
CA TYR A 365 -26.57 -13.16 -4.35
C TYR A 365 -27.99 -13.44 -4.85
N ASP A 366 -28.77 -14.22 -4.09
CA ASP A 366 -30.11 -14.64 -4.50
C ASP A 366 -31.04 -13.45 -4.80
N ASN A 367 -30.91 -12.35 -4.05
CA ASN A 367 -31.72 -11.14 -4.21
C ASN A 367 -31.33 -10.28 -5.43
N ASP A 368 -30.10 -10.41 -5.93
CA ASP A 368 -29.58 -9.57 -7.02
C ASP A 368 -29.43 -10.33 -8.36
N LYS A 369 -29.57 -11.66 -8.36
CA LYS A 369 -29.32 -12.52 -9.53
C LYS A 369 -30.15 -12.11 -10.75
N ASP A 370 -31.46 -12.01 -10.60
CA ASP A 370 -32.36 -11.69 -11.69
C ASP A 370 -32.15 -10.25 -12.21
N ALA A 371 -31.75 -9.34 -11.32
CA ALA A 371 -31.42 -7.96 -11.66
C ALA A 371 -30.14 -7.88 -12.51
N PHE A 372 -29.07 -8.59 -12.11
CA PHE A 372 -27.84 -8.66 -12.89
C PHE A 372 -28.06 -9.33 -14.26
N GLU A 373 -28.84 -10.43 -14.31
CA GLU A 373 -29.19 -11.09 -15.57
C GLU A 373 -29.96 -10.15 -16.52
N SER A 374 -30.92 -9.40 -15.99
CA SER A 374 -31.70 -8.41 -16.76
C SER A 374 -30.83 -7.25 -17.24
N PHE A 375 -29.93 -6.75 -16.39
CA PHE A 375 -28.98 -5.69 -16.71
C PHE A 375 -28.02 -6.11 -17.85
N ILE A 376 -27.35 -7.25 -17.72
CA ILE A 376 -26.41 -7.75 -18.74
C ILE A 376 -27.14 -7.98 -20.06
N LYS A 377 -28.32 -8.60 -20.03
CA LYS A 377 -29.12 -8.84 -21.23
C LYS A 377 -29.51 -7.52 -21.93
N TYR A 378 -29.86 -6.49 -21.16
CA TYR A 378 -30.16 -5.18 -21.75
C TYR A 378 -28.95 -4.59 -22.47
N LEU A 379 -27.75 -4.67 -21.88
CA LEU A 379 -26.52 -4.19 -22.51
C LEU A 379 -26.17 -4.98 -23.78
N GLU A 380 -26.39 -6.30 -23.80
CA GLU A 380 -26.22 -7.12 -25.01
C GLU A 380 -27.17 -6.69 -26.13
N GLU A 381 -28.41 -6.34 -25.80
CA GLU A 381 -29.41 -5.88 -26.77
C GLU A 381 -29.19 -4.43 -27.25
N HIS A 382 -28.42 -3.63 -26.48
CA HIS A 382 -28.18 -2.20 -26.75
C HIS A 382 -26.67 -1.85 -26.74
N PRO A 383 -25.86 -2.41 -27.66
CA PRO A 383 -24.40 -2.24 -27.66
C PRO A 383 -23.93 -0.80 -27.99
N PHE A 384 -24.84 0.08 -28.43
CA PHE A 384 -24.56 1.49 -28.77
C PHE A 384 -25.19 2.47 -27.78
N ASP A 385 -25.59 2.02 -26.59
CA ASP A 385 -26.08 2.90 -25.53
C ASP A 385 -24.97 3.90 -25.14
N GLU A 386 -25.30 5.20 -25.12
CA GLU A 386 -24.33 6.27 -24.85
C GLU A 386 -23.69 6.12 -23.46
N HIS A 387 -24.43 5.59 -22.49
CA HIS A 387 -23.91 5.31 -21.15
C HIS A 387 -22.92 4.15 -21.17
N LEU A 388 -23.19 3.08 -21.92
CA LEU A 388 -22.28 1.95 -22.05
C LEU A 388 -20.97 2.37 -22.74
N LEU A 389 -21.07 3.16 -23.82
CA LEU A 389 -19.92 3.64 -24.58
C LEU A 389 -18.98 4.55 -23.73
N ALA A 390 -19.48 5.18 -22.68
CA ALA A 390 -18.65 5.96 -21.75
C ALA A 390 -17.63 5.08 -20.99
N PHE A 391 -17.96 3.80 -20.75
CA PHE A 391 -17.09 2.86 -20.03
C PHE A 391 -16.06 2.15 -20.91
N GLU A 392 -16.05 2.47 -22.21
CA GLU A 392 -15.06 1.94 -23.15
C GLU A 392 -13.66 2.53 -22.91
N ASP A 393 -13.58 3.74 -22.34
CA ASP A 393 -12.32 4.38 -21.98
C ASP A 393 -11.79 3.86 -20.63
N PRO A 394 -10.65 3.16 -20.60
CA PRO A 394 -10.07 2.65 -19.35
C PRO A 394 -9.45 3.74 -18.46
N SER A 395 -9.24 4.96 -18.97
CA SER A 395 -8.79 6.13 -18.20
C SER A 395 -9.94 6.84 -17.46
N PHE A 396 -11.17 6.35 -17.63
CA PHE A 396 -12.36 6.92 -17.02
C PHE A 396 -12.25 6.92 -15.49
N GLN A 397 -12.27 8.11 -14.89
CA GLN A 397 -11.99 8.25 -13.46
C GLN A 397 -13.06 7.56 -12.61
N ALA A 398 -12.63 7.01 -11.47
CA ALA A 398 -13.48 6.16 -10.63
C ALA A 398 -14.77 6.85 -10.15
N ASP A 399 -14.73 8.15 -9.87
CA ASP A 399 -15.88 8.90 -9.38
C ASP A 399 -16.86 9.24 -10.52
N GLU A 400 -16.38 9.57 -11.71
CA GLU A 400 -17.21 9.79 -12.91
C GLU A 400 -17.87 8.50 -13.39
N ALA A 401 -17.15 7.38 -13.29
CA ALA A 401 -17.66 6.05 -13.60
C ALA A 401 -18.84 5.65 -12.71
N ARG A 402 -18.77 5.94 -11.42
CA ARG A 402 -19.86 5.66 -10.47
C ARG A 402 -21.10 6.49 -10.76
N GLU A 403 -20.94 7.79 -11.03
CA GLU A 403 -22.06 8.66 -11.39
C GLU A 403 -22.74 8.19 -12.69
N SER A 404 -21.94 7.77 -13.68
CA SER A 404 -22.45 7.28 -14.97
C SER A 404 -23.17 5.93 -14.88
N ALA A 405 -22.88 5.14 -13.85
CA ALA A 405 -23.52 3.84 -13.59
C ALA A 405 -24.82 3.95 -12.76
N ARG A 406 -25.12 5.11 -12.16
CA ARG A 406 -26.35 5.32 -11.35
C ARG A 406 -27.65 5.02 -12.11
N PRO A 407 -27.83 5.41 -13.39
CA PRO A 407 -29.05 5.11 -14.12
C PRO A 407 -29.34 3.60 -14.24
N TRP A 408 -28.30 2.76 -14.25
CA TRP A 408 -28.47 1.30 -14.25
C TRP A 408 -29.01 0.78 -12.94
N VAL A 409 -28.56 1.36 -11.81
CA VAL A 409 -29.11 1.04 -10.49
C VAL A 409 -30.60 1.34 -10.48
N GLU A 410 -31.01 2.54 -10.87
CA GLU A 410 -32.42 2.97 -10.89
C GLU A 410 -33.31 2.11 -11.79
N LYS A 411 -32.74 1.58 -12.88
CA LYS A 411 -33.49 0.83 -13.88
C LYS A 411 -33.66 -0.66 -13.56
N PHE A 412 -32.63 -1.29 -13.00
CA PHE A 412 -32.58 -2.75 -12.86
C PHE A 412 -32.54 -3.24 -11.41
N PHE A 413 -32.12 -2.40 -10.47
CA PHE A 413 -31.83 -2.82 -9.11
C PHE A 413 -32.76 -2.12 -8.12
N ASP A 414 -33.40 -2.89 -7.24
CA ASP A 414 -34.27 -2.34 -6.21
C ASP A 414 -33.47 -1.55 -5.16
N HIS A 415 -33.73 -0.25 -4.99
CA HIS A 415 -33.04 0.60 -4.02
C HIS A 415 -33.32 0.22 -2.56
N GLU A 416 -34.44 -0.46 -2.28
CA GLU A 416 -34.84 -0.83 -0.93
C GLU A 416 -34.35 -2.22 -0.51
N ALA A 417 -33.81 -3.01 -1.45
CA ALA A 417 -33.26 -4.32 -1.15
C ALA A 417 -31.99 -4.21 -0.27
N GLU A 418 -32.01 -4.85 0.89
CA GLU A 418 -30.82 -4.99 1.74
C GLU A 418 -29.74 -5.79 1.00
N ARG A 419 -28.64 -5.11 0.62
CA ARG A 419 -27.51 -5.74 -0.07
C ARG A 419 -26.35 -5.98 0.85
N ILE A 420 -25.83 -7.19 0.76
CA ILE A 420 -24.68 -7.64 1.51
C ILE A 420 -23.41 -7.12 0.83
N GLY A 421 -22.57 -6.40 1.58
CA GLY A 421 -21.25 -5.95 1.10
C GLY A 421 -21.21 -4.70 0.22
N ASP A 422 -22.35 -4.02 0.05
CA ASP A 422 -22.58 -2.75 -0.63
C ASP A 422 -21.39 -2.15 -1.43
N ASP A 423 -21.13 -2.76 -2.59
CA ASP A 423 -20.31 -2.19 -3.66
C ASP A 423 -20.98 -2.37 -5.04
N LEU A 424 -22.32 -2.30 -5.06
CA LEU A 424 -23.14 -2.52 -6.26
C LEU A 424 -22.72 -1.63 -7.43
N LEU A 425 -22.45 -0.35 -7.16
CA LEU A 425 -22.01 0.59 -8.19
C LEU A 425 -20.68 0.18 -8.82
N ASN A 426 -19.67 -0.25 -8.04
CA ASN A 426 -18.42 -0.70 -8.65
C ASN A 426 -18.60 -2.03 -9.40
N ASN A 427 -19.50 -2.91 -8.94
CA ASN A 427 -19.83 -4.14 -9.65
C ASN A 427 -20.46 -3.86 -11.02
N ILE A 428 -21.42 -2.92 -11.06
CA ILE A 428 -22.04 -2.44 -12.30
C ILE A 428 -20.99 -1.82 -13.21
N VAL A 429 -20.17 -0.89 -12.71
CA VAL A 429 -19.07 -0.27 -13.49
C VAL A 429 -18.10 -1.32 -14.05
N THR A 430 -17.83 -2.37 -13.29
CA THR A 430 -16.91 -3.43 -13.71
C THR A 430 -17.52 -4.25 -14.85
N ILE A 431 -18.80 -4.59 -14.76
CA ILE A 431 -19.55 -5.26 -15.84
C ILE A 431 -19.69 -4.35 -17.05
N ASP A 432 -20.05 -3.07 -16.87
CA ASP A 432 -20.13 -2.07 -17.96
C ASP A 432 -18.81 -1.96 -18.71
N ARG A 433 -17.68 -1.85 -18.00
CA ARG A 433 -16.35 -1.80 -18.62
C ARG A 433 -16.04 -3.06 -19.43
N HIS A 434 -16.39 -4.22 -18.93
CA HIS A 434 -16.20 -5.46 -19.69
C HIS A 434 -17.07 -5.51 -20.93
N MET A 435 -18.36 -5.18 -20.79
CA MET A 435 -19.30 -5.15 -21.90
C MET A 435 -18.88 -4.13 -22.96
N ALA A 436 -18.53 -2.91 -22.55
CA ALA A 436 -18.10 -1.83 -23.43
C ALA A 436 -16.79 -2.15 -24.16
N GLN A 437 -15.84 -2.78 -23.48
CA GLN A 437 -14.51 -3.04 -24.06
C GLN A 437 -14.43 -4.35 -24.85
N SER A 438 -15.20 -5.38 -24.46
CA SER A 438 -15.15 -6.70 -25.11
C SER A 438 -16.30 -6.96 -26.07
N GLY A 439 -17.44 -6.28 -25.89
CA GLY A 439 -18.66 -6.54 -26.67
C GLY A 439 -19.32 -7.89 -26.40
N VAL A 440 -18.90 -8.61 -25.34
CA VAL A 440 -19.38 -9.96 -25.01
C VAL A 440 -19.86 -10.00 -23.56
N ALA A 441 -20.96 -10.71 -23.30
CA ALA A 441 -21.44 -10.93 -21.95
C ALA A 441 -20.46 -11.71 -21.07
N PRO A 442 -20.28 -11.29 -19.80
CA PRO A 442 -19.42 -12.01 -18.88
C PRO A 442 -20.00 -13.38 -18.55
N LYS A 443 -19.13 -14.38 -18.42
CA LYS A 443 -19.55 -15.75 -18.09
C LYS A 443 -19.94 -15.85 -16.62
N PHE A 444 -21.16 -16.30 -16.33
CA PHE A 444 -21.58 -16.66 -14.99
C PHE A 444 -21.02 -18.04 -14.59
N SER A 445 -20.52 -18.14 -13.36
CA SER A 445 -20.03 -19.38 -12.76
C SER A 445 -20.78 -19.62 -11.45
N LEU A 446 -21.31 -20.82 -11.27
CA LEU A 446 -22.07 -21.22 -10.08
C LEU A 446 -21.13 -21.55 -8.92
N PHE A 447 -21.56 -21.23 -7.69
CA PHE A 447 -20.88 -21.70 -6.50
C PHE A 447 -21.39 -23.10 -6.12
N GLU A 448 -20.86 -24.13 -6.78
CA GLU A 448 -21.35 -25.52 -6.63
C GLU A 448 -21.21 -26.06 -5.20
N GLU A 449 -20.23 -25.61 -4.42
CA GLU A 449 -20.02 -26.03 -3.04
C GLU A 449 -20.81 -25.22 -2.01
N ARG A 450 -21.65 -24.26 -2.43
CA ARG A 450 -22.45 -23.41 -1.54
C ARG A 450 -23.23 -24.22 -0.50
N ASP A 451 -23.92 -25.27 -0.93
CA ASP A 451 -24.75 -26.11 -0.07
C ASP A 451 -23.95 -26.91 0.97
N ARG A 452 -22.65 -27.08 0.76
CA ARG A 452 -21.76 -27.75 1.72
C ARG A 452 -21.40 -26.86 2.91
N HIS A 453 -21.66 -25.56 2.81
CA HIS A 453 -21.32 -24.52 3.79
C HIS A 453 -22.56 -24.00 4.51
N ASP A 454 -23.46 -24.92 4.88
CA ASP A 454 -24.70 -24.58 5.58
C ASP A 454 -24.51 -24.67 7.10
N LEU A 455 -24.28 -23.51 7.73
CA LEU A 455 -24.14 -23.43 9.18
C LEU A 455 -25.49 -23.58 9.91
N ASP A 456 -26.62 -23.31 9.25
CA ASP A 456 -27.95 -23.56 9.83
C ASP A 456 -28.22 -25.04 9.99
N ALA A 457 -27.80 -25.87 9.04
CA ALA A 457 -27.93 -27.32 9.17
C ALA A 457 -27.19 -27.85 10.42
N ILE A 458 -26.01 -27.30 10.70
CA ILE A 458 -25.19 -27.68 11.87
C ILE A 458 -25.84 -27.20 13.16
N ALA A 459 -26.33 -25.96 13.19
CA ALA A 459 -27.10 -25.42 14.32
C ALA A 459 -28.36 -26.25 14.61
N GLY A 460 -29.12 -26.60 13.57
CA GLY A 460 -30.29 -27.46 13.69
C GLY A 460 -29.95 -28.85 14.21
N GLN A 461 -28.84 -29.44 13.78
CA GLN A 461 -28.37 -30.72 14.32
C GLN A 461 -28.05 -30.62 15.82
N GLY A 462 -27.33 -29.57 16.24
CA GLY A 462 -26.99 -29.36 17.64
C GLY A 462 -28.20 -29.20 18.55
N LEU A 463 -29.24 -28.51 18.07
CA LEU A 463 -30.53 -28.37 18.76
C LEU A 463 -31.28 -29.71 18.86
N ASN A 464 -31.39 -30.45 17.74
CA ASN A 464 -32.09 -31.73 17.68
C ASN A 464 -31.41 -32.81 18.55
N GLU A 465 -30.08 -32.89 18.52
CA GLU A 465 -29.30 -33.84 19.31
C GLU A 465 -29.02 -33.37 20.74
N LYS A 466 -29.41 -32.15 21.11
CA LYS A 466 -29.22 -31.55 22.43
C LYS A 466 -27.76 -31.61 22.89
N TRP A 467 -26.85 -31.07 22.09
CA TRP A 467 -25.43 -31.05 22.44
C TRP A 467 -25.17 -30.28 23.74
N ASP A 468 -24.33 -30.87 24.61
CA ASP A 468 -23.80 -30.13 25.74
C ASP A 468 -22.65 -29.21 25.30
N ARG A 469 -22.24 -28.28 26.18
CA ARG A 469 -21.20 -27.28 25.86
C ARG A 469 -19.84 -27.88 25.44
N ARG A 470 -19.52 -29.10 25.87
CA ARG A 470 -18.26 -29.75 25.51
C ARG A 470 -18.37 -30.42 24.15
N LYS A 471 -19.45 -31.17 23.92
CA LYS A 471 -19.74 -31.82 22.64
C LYS A 471 -19.89 -30.78 21.51
N GLU A 472 -20.56 -29.66 21.79
CA GLU A 472 -20.68 -28.54 20.84
C GLU A 472 -19.31 -27.97 20.48
N ASP A 473 -18.47 -27.63 21.46
CA ASP A 473 -17.14 -27.06 21.19
C ASP A 473 -16.25 -28.04 20.41
N GLU A 474 -16.32 -29.33 20.72
CA GLU A 474 -15.58 -30.38 20.01
C GLU A 474 -16.03 -30.51 18.54
N ILE A 475 -17.33 -30.63 18.29
CA ILE A 475 -17.87 -30.78 16.93
C ILE A 475 -17.60 -29.54 16.09
N LEU A 476 -17.83 -28.34 16.64
CA LEU A 476 -17.58 -27.10 15.92
C LEU A 476 -16.10 -26.91 15.59
N ARG A 477 -15.18 -27.33 16.47
CA ARG A 477 -13.74 -27.28 16.16
C ARG A 477 -13.36 -28.26 15.07
N LEU A 478 -13.91 -29.48 15.11
CA LEU A 478 -13.68 -30.46 14.05
C LEU A 478 -14.19 -29.95 12.71
N GLU A 479 -15.39 -29.37 12.70
CA GLU A 479 -15.98 -28.78 11.51
C GLU A 479 -15.15 -27.59 10.99
N TYR A 480 -14.80 -26.63 11.85
CA TYR A 480 -14.01 -25.46 11.48
C TYR A 480 -12.65 -25.82 10.87
N ASN A 481 -12.02 -26.90 11.33
CA ASN A 481 -10.72 -27.36 10.85
C ASN A 481 -10.79 -28.25 9.59
N ARG A 482 -11.97 -28.43 8.99
CA ARG A 482 -12.10 -29.19 7.74
C ARG A 482 -11.46 -28.45 6.57
N ASN A 483 -10.56 -29.14 5.87
CA ASN A 483 -9.88 -28.60 4.69
C ASN A 483 -10.75 -28.59 3.42
N ASP A 484 -11.87 -29.32 3.40
CA ASP A 484 -12.86 -29.34 2.31
C ASP A 484 -13.99 -28.31 2.53
N ARG A 485 -13.78 -27.38 3.46
CA ARG A 485 -14.69 -26.28 3.78
C ARG A 485 -13.95 -24.96 3.79
N PHE A 486 -14.66 -23.90 3.45
CA PHE A 486 -14.15 -22.53 3.49
C PHE A 486 -14.23 -21.91 4.89
N TRP A 487 -14.48 -22.65 5.97
CA TRP A 487 -14.68 -22.07 7.30
C TRP A 487 -13.50 -21.23 7.80
N GLY A 488 -12.27 -21.72 7.64
CA GLY A 488 -11.06 -20.96 8.00
C GLY A 488 -10.78 -19.76 7.07
N THR A 489 -11.41 -19.71 5.91
CA THR A 489 -11.41 -18.57 4.99
C THR A 489 -12.49 -17.57 5.38
N LEU A 490 -13.69 -18.06 5.70
CA LEU A 490 -14.86 -17.27 6.09
C LEU A 490 -14.66 -16.60 7.47
N TYR A 491 -14.03 -17.32 8.40
CA TYR A 491 -13.81 -16.90 9.77
C TYR A 491 -12.34 -17.08 10.11
N VAL A 492 -11.65 -15.95 10.35
CA VAL A 492 -10.21 -15.96 10.68
C VAL A 492 -9.94 -16.63 12.02
N ARG A 493 -10.90 -16.56 12.95
CA ARG A 493 -10.81 -17.17 14.27
C ARG A 493 -12.00 -18.09 14.51
N PHE A 494 -11.73 -19.20 15.17
CA PHE A 494 -12.76 -20.12 15.65
C PHE A 494 -13.82 -19.44 16.53
N SER A 495 -13.45 -18.40 17.29
CA SER A 495 -14.40 -17.65 18.13
C SER A 495 -15.48 -16.95 17.31
N ASP A 496 -15.14 -16.46 16.12
CA ASP A 496 -16.06 -15.74 15.25
C ASP A 496 -17.03 -16.72 14.56
N PHE A 497 -16.51 -17.87 14.12
CA PHE A 497 -17.31 -18.99 13.63
C PHE A 497 -18.31 -19.49 14.68
N LYS A 498 -17.85 -19.71 15.92
CA LYS A 498 -18.70 -20.14 17.04
C LYS A 498 -19.76 -19.10 17.39
N HIS A 499 -19.41 -17.81 17.32
CA HIS A 499 -20.37 -16.74 17.56
C HIS A 499 -21.51 -16.75 16.53
N GLN A 500 -21.18 -16.93 15.24
CA GLN A 500 -22.20 -17.06 14.20
C GLN A 500 -23.11 -18.27 14.45
N TYR A 501 -22.55 -19.43 14.79
CA TYR A 501 -23.32 -20.64 15.10
C TYR A 501 -24.33 -20.39 16.24
N ASN A 502 -23.92 -19.69 17.30
CA ASN A 502 -24.81 -19.39 18.43
C ASN A 502 -26.01 -18.54 17.99
N LEU A 503 -25.78 -17.52 17.17
CA LEU A 503 -26.84 -16.64 16.66
C LEU A 503 -27.84 -17.40 15.78
N LEU A 504 -27.35 -18.29 14.92
CA LEU A 504 -28.22 -19.14 14.10
C LEU A 504 -29.01 -20.15 14.95
N SER A 505 -28.40 -20.70 15.99
CA SER A 505 -29.08 -21.59 16.94
C SER A 505 -30.21 -20.87 17.68
N GLU A 506 -29.98 -19.64 18.14
CA GLU A 506 -31.01 -18.80 18.76
C GLU A 506 -32.14 -18.44 17.78
N ARG A 507 -31.79 -18.15 16.51
CA ARG A 507 -32.75 -17.90 15.44
C ARG A 507 -33.67 -19.10 15.20
N LEU A 508 -33.11 -20.30 15.05
CA LEU A 508 -33.87 -21.53 14.81
C LEU A 508 -34.83 -21.84 15.98
N LEU A 509 -34.37 -21.68 17.22
CA LEU A 509 -35.22 -21.80 18.41
C LEU A 509 -36.40 -20.81 18.42
N THR A 510 -36.17 -19.58 17.92
CA THR A 510 -37.22 -18.56 17.86
C THR A 510 -38.29 -18.91 16.83
N VAL A 511 -37.89 -19.49 15.70
CA VAL A 511 -38.79 -19.96 14.63
C VAL A 511 -39.59 -21.19 15.06
N GLU A 512 -38.97 -22.16 15.73
CA GLU A 512 -39.66 -23.37 16.23
C GLU A 512 -40.74 -23.08 17.27
N ASN A 513 -40.58 -22.02 18.06
CA ASN A 513 -41.55 -21.60 19.07
C ASN A 513 -42.76 -20.81 18.52
N GLY A 514 -42.97 -20.81 17.20
CA GLY A 514 -44.12 -20.16 16.56
C GLY A 514 -44.06 -18.63 16.54
N GLY A 515 -42.89 -18.04 16.86
CA GLY A 515 -42.65 -16.63 16.55
C GLY A 515 -42.64 -16.44 15.04
N SER A 516 -43.24 -15.37 14.52
CA SER A 516 -43.09 -15.06 13.10
C SER A 516 -41.60 -14.95 12.80
N GLY A 517 -41.09 -15.83 11.95
CA GLY A 517 -39.70 -15.78 11.44
C GLY A 517 -39.38 -14.48 10.69
N ASN A 518 -40.38 -13.61 10.56
CA ASN A 518 -40.27 -12.22 10.18
C ASN A 518 -41.05 -11.38 11.21
N ARG A 519 -40.40 -10.95 12.30
CA ARG A 519 -40.89 -9.75 13.00
C ARG A 519 -40.47 -8.58 12.12
N GLY A 520 -41.38 -8.11 11.28
CA GLY A 520 -41.31 -6.75 10.80
C GLY A 520 -41.13 -5.85 12.02
N ALA A 521 -40.10 -5.02 11.98
CA ALA A 521 -39.73 -3.96 12.92
C ALA A 521 -40.76 -3.70 14.03
N GLY A 522 -40.70 -4.48 15.11
CA GLY A 522 -41.39 -4.14 16.34
C GLY A 522 -40.39 -3.37 17.18
N ASN A 523 -40.63 -2.05 17.34
CA ASN A 523 -39.87 -1.08 18.15
C ASN A 523 -39.19 -1.73 19.38
N VAL A 524 -38.03 -2.33 19.16
CA VAL A 524 -36.90 -2.07 20.02
C VAL A 524 -36.57 -0.64 19.67
N ASP A 525 -36.56 0.26 20.67
CA ASP A 525 -36.16 1.64 20.47
C ASP A 525 -35.00 1.61 19.48
N PRO A 526 -35.10 2.34 18.33
CA PRO A 526 -33.96 2.42 17.43
C PRO A 526 -32.78 2.76 18.32
N PRO A 527 -31.65 2.03 18.23
CA PRO A 527 -30.46 2.42 18.96
C PRO A 527 -30.32 3.92 18.70
N PRO A 528 -30.29 4.73 19.77
CA PRO A 528 -30.67 6.13 19.74
C PRO A 528 -29.99 6.78 18.54
N ASP A 529 -30.76 7.51 17.72
CA ASP A 529 -30.38 8.19 16.48
C ASP A 529 -28.90 8.04 16.14
N ARG A 530 -28.59 7.35 15.02
CA ARG A 530 -27.24 7.27 14.44
C ARG A 530 -26.52 8.59 14.67
N PRO A 531 -25.29 8.52 15.18
CA PRO A 531 -24.38 9.61 14.88
C PRO A 531 -23.29 9.00 14.03
N GLU A 532 -23.53 9.17 12.74
CA GLU A 532 -22.56 9.56 11.72
C GLU A 532 -21.33 8.66 11.53
N PHE A 533 -20.66 8.85 10.41
CA PHE A 533 -19.35 8.29 10.09
C PHE A 533 -18.23 8.74 11.07
N GLU A 534 -18.60 9.33 12.21
CA GLU A 534 -17.80 9.93 13.26
C GLU A 534 -18.30 9.49 14.65
N VAL A 535 -17.41 9.44 15.65
CA VAL A 535 -17.84 9.27 17.05
C VAL A 535 -18.78 10.42 17.40
N THR A 536 -19.99 10.09 17.83
CA THR A 536 -21.04 11.03 18.25
C THR A 536 -20.53 12.06 19.26
N ASP A 537 -21.07 13.27 19.26
CA ASP A 537 -20.68 14.28 20.26
C ASP A 537 -21.03 13.86 21.69
N ASP A 538 -22.11 13.10 21.89
CA ASP A 538 -22.46 12.51 23.19
C ASP A 538 -21.46 11.45 23.64
N VAL A 539 -21.02 10.55 22.74
CA VAL A 539 -19.99 9.55 23.03
C VAL A 539 -18.64 10.23 23.22
N ARG A 540 -18.33 11.28 22.45
CA ARG A 540 -17.12 12.10 22.66
C ARG A 540 -17.13 12.75 24.04
N ARG A 541 -18.28 13.25 24.48
CA ARG A 541 -18.45 13.80 25.84
C ARG A 541 -18.28 12.70 26.88
N GLN A 542 -18.92 11.54 26.73
CA GLN A 542 -18.78 10.41 27.66
C GLN A 542 -17.34 9.91 27.79
N VAL A 543 -16.62 9.76 26.67
CA VAL A 543 -15.21 9.36 26.68
C VAL A 543 -14.35 10.40 27.39
N LYS A 544 -14.55 11.69 27.11
CA LYS A 544 -13.81 12.77 27.77
C LYS A 544 -14.15 12.89 29.26
N GLU A 545 -15.41 12.70 29.66
CA GLU A 545 -15.82 12.69 31.07
C GLU A 545 -15.23 11.50 31.83
N ARG A 546 -15.30 10.29 31.25
CA ARG A 546 -14.67 9.08 31.80
C ARG A 546 -13.18 9.28 32.02
N ASP A 547 -12.51 9.87 31.04
CA ASP A 547 -11.07 10.12 31.07
C ASP A 547 -10.72 11.46 31.75
N ARG A 548 -11.67 12.05 32.50
CA ARG A 548 -11.51 13.26 33.33
C ARG A 548 -11.02 14.50 32.58
N GLY A 549 -11.30 14.59 31.29
CA GLY A 549 -10.94 15.72 30.45
C GLY A 549 -9.44 15.91 30.29
N VAL A 550 -8.66 14.82 30.33
CA VAL A 550 -7.21 14.84 30.11
C VAL A 550 -6.80 13.77 29.10
N CYS A 551 -5.70 14.03 28.40
CA CYS A 551 -5.04 13.05 27.55
C CYS A 551 -4.50 11.91 28.43
N LEU A 552 -4.94 10.67 28.21
CA LEU A 552 -4.50 9.51 28.99
C LEU A 552 -3.00 9.21 28.80
N ALA A 553 -2.44 9.54 27.64
CA ALA A 553 -1.01 9.35 27.40
C ALA A 553 -0.12 10.39 28.10
N CYS A 554 -0.54 11.66 28.20
CA CYS A 554 0.36 12.73 28.65
C CYS A 554 -0.21 13.74 29.66
N GLY A 555 -1.47 13.63 30.06
CA GLY A 555 -2.11 14.48 31.07
C GLY A 555 -2.51 15.89 30.64
N VAL A 556 -2.28 16.31 29.39
CA VAL A 556 -2.72 17.64 28.92
C VAL A 556 -4.25 17.70 28.85
N SER A 557 -4.85 18.83 29.20
CA SER A 557 -6.32 19.03 29.23
C SER A 557 -6.88 19.79 28.03
N ARG A 558 -6.02 20.27 27.11
CA ARG A 558 -6.41 21.05 25.93
C ARG A 558 -6.23 20.29 24.62
N LEU A 559 -6.98 20.68 23.59
CA LEU A 559 -6.93 20.12 22.23
C LEU A 559 -7.09 18.58 22.23
N LEU A 560 -8.09 18.13 22.98
CA LEU A 560 -8.41 16.71 23.18
C LEU A 560 -9.24 16.15 22.04
N GLN A 561 -8.86 14.97 21.60
CA GLN A 561 -9.49 14.16 20.57
C GLN A 561 -9.87 12.79 21.18
N VAL A 562 -10.85 12.16 20.57
CA VAL A 562 -11.21 10.77 20.88
C VAL A 562 -10.50 9.89 19.87
N ASP A 563 -9.62 9.04 20.38
CA ASP A 563 -8.82 8.07 19.62
C ASP A 563 -9.38 6.66 19.80
N HIS A 564 -9.22 5.81 18.79
CA HIS A 564 -9.58 4.41 18.86
C HIS A 564 -8.39 3.57 19.30
N VAL A 565 -8.49 2.86 20.43
CA VAL A 565 -7.49 1.93 20.97
C VAL A 565 -6.99 0.99 19.89
N ILE A 566 -7.89 0.22 19.27
CA ILE A 566 -7.68 -0.43 17.98
C ILE A 566 -8.09 0.60 16.93
N SER A 567 -7.17 1.03 16.06
CA SER A 567 -7.51 2.06 15.07
C SER A 567 -8.63 1.61 14.13
N ARG A 568 -9.44 2.55 13.61
CA ARG A 568 -10.48 2.21 12.62
C ARG A 568 -9.94 1.48 11.39
N TYR A 569 -8.72 1.84 10.96
CA TYR A 569 -8.01 1.17 9.86
C TYR A 569 -7.76 -0.32 10.15
N MET A 570 -7.59 -0.68 11.43
CA MET A 570 -7.42 -2.06 11.91
C MET A 570 -8.74 -2.71 12.35
N GLY A 571 -9.90 -2.14 12.02
CA GLY A 571 -11.22 -2.67 12.37
C GLY A 571 -11.77 -2.25 13.74
N GLY A 572 -11.21 -1.20 14.34
CA GLY A 572 -11.71 -0.68 15.62
C GLY A 572 -13.10 -0.03 15.55
N THR A 573 -13.98 -0.37 16.49
CA THR A 573 -15.37 0.11 16.57
C THR A 573 -15.50 1.43 17.36
N ASN A 574 -16.63 2.13 17.25
CA ASN A 574 -16.94 3.35 18.03
C ASN A 574 -17.49 3.05 19.44
N VAL A 575 -17.39 1.81 19.93
CA VAL A 575 -17.85 1.46 21.28
C VAL A 575 -16.96 2.13 22.33
N LEU A 576 -17.54 2.49 23.47
CA LEU A 576 -16.85 3.25 24.52
C LEU A 576 -15.52 2.59 24.96
N ASP A 577 -15.49 1.25 25.00
CA ASP A 577 -14.31 0.47 25.35
C ASP A 577 -13.21 0.51 24.30
N ASN A 578 -13.51 0.78 23.02
CA ASN A 578 -12.46 0.98 22.03
C ASN A 578 -12.04 2.45 21.92
N LEU A 579 -12.64 3.38 22.66
CA LEU A 579 -12.37 4.81 22.56
C LEU A 579 -11.61 5.35 23.79
N GLN A 580 -10.65 6.24 23.58
CA GLN A 580 -9.83 6.86 24.64
C GLN A 580 -9.52 8.33 24.34
N THR A 581 -9.33 9.15 25.37
CA THR A 581 -9.03 10.57 25.22
C THR A 581 -7.53 10.79 25.04
N LEU A 582 -7.13 11.31 23.87
CA LEU A 582 -5.75 11.69 23.56
C LEU A 582 -5.68 13.15 23.07
N CYS A 583 -4.58 13.84 23.34
CA CYS A 583 -4.32 15.11 22.66
C CYS A 583 -3.86 14.88 21.22
N ARG A 584 -4.00 15.89 20.36
CA ARG A 584 -3.58 15.82 18.95
C ARG A 584 -2.17 15.24 18.74
N THR A 585 -1.21 15.62 19.58
CA THR A 585 0.17 15.13 19.49
C THR A 585 0.29 13.64 19.79
N CYS A 586 -0.40 13.15 20.83
CA CYS A 586 -0.35 11.74 21.21
C CYS A 586 -1.14 10.88 20.23
N ASN A 587 -2.29 11.38 19.76
CA ASN A 587 -3.11 10.72 18.76
C ASN A 587 -2.34 10.54 17.43
N LEU A 588 -1.72 11.63 16.93
CA LEU A 588 -0.90 11.58 15.72
C LEU A 588 0.30 10.65 15.86
N ALA A 589 0.96 10.65 17.02
CA ALA A 589 2.08 9.75 17.28
C ALA A 589 1.67 8.27 17.34
N LYS A 590 0.45 7.99 17.83
CA LYS A 590 -0.13 6.63 17.90
C LYS A 590 -0.46 6.10 16.51
N GLY A 591 -1.07 6.92 15.65
CA GLY A 591 -1.46 6.51 14.31
C GLY A 591 -2.32 5.24 14.35
N THR A 592 -1.90 4.19 13.63
CA THR A 592 -2.62 2.92 13.56
C THR A 592 -2.22 1.90 14.63
N VAL A 593 -1.22 2.21 15.46
CA VAL A 593 -0.71 1.29 16.49
C VAL A 593 -1.77 1.07 17.57
N THR A 594 -2.05 -0.20 17.88
CA THR A 594 -2.95 -0.56 18.98
C THR A 594 -2.27 -0.31 20.32
N LEU A 595 -2.79 0.67 21.07
CA LEU A 595 -2.32 1.08 22.40
C LEU A 595 -3.52 1.50 23.24
N ASN A 596 -3.65 0.96 24.45
CA ASN A 596 -4.68 1.33 25.40
C ASN A 596 -4.05 2.01 26.62
N PHE A 597 -4.11 3.33 26.70
CA PHE A 597 -3.53 4.08 27.82
C PHE A 597 -4.39 4.05 29.09
N ARG A 598 -5.54 3.36 29.07
CA ARG A 598 -6.34 3.10 30.27
C ARG A 598 -5.81 1.90 31.05
N ASP A 599 -5.09 1.00 30.37
CA ASP A 599 -4.44 -0.12 31.04
C ASP A 599 -3.26 0.43 31.83
N LEU A 600 -3.19 0.14 33.13
CA LEU A 600 -2.18 0.71 34.03
C LEU A 600 -0.97 -0.20 34.21
N GLN A 601 -1.00 -1.39 33.61
CA GLN A 601 0.06 -2.40 33.67
C GLN A 601 0.49 -2.71 32.24
N THR A 602 1.80 -2.88 32.04
CA THR A 602 2.33 -3.28 30.74
C THR A 602 2.03 -4.76 30.47
N ASP A 603 1.64 -5.07 29.24
CA ASP A 603 1.51 -6.46 28.76
C ASP A 603 2.84 -7.01 28.20
N LEU A 604 3.90 -6.20 28.23
CA LEU A 604 5.22 -6.62 27.75
C LEU A 604 5.85 -7.62 28.71
N THR A 605 6.52 -8.63 28.15
CA THR A 605 7.28 -9.64 28.91
C THR A 605 8.75 -9.26 29.11
N SER A 606 9.25 -8.28 28.35
CA SER A 606 10.63 -7.78 28.43
C SER A 606 10.70 -6.28 28.07
N ALA A 607 11.75 -5.60 28.55
CA ALA A 607 11.99 -4.19 28.29
C ALA A 607 12.14 -3.90 26.78
N PRO A 608 11.50 -2.83 26.25
CA PRO A 608 11.81 -2.30 24.92
C PRO A 608 13.29 -1.91 24.80
N SER A 609 13.88 -2.13 23.63
CA SER A 609 15.29 -1.80 23.38
C SER A 609 15.57 -0.30 23.24
N GLU A 610 14.53 0.51 22.98
CA GLU A 610 14.65 1.94 22.74
C GLU A 610 13.61 2.76 23.51
N LEU A 611 14.05 3.89 24.06
CA LEU A 611 13.16 4.90 24.62
C LEU A 611 12.82 5.94 23.55
N ARG A 612 11.67 5.78 22.90
CA ARG A 612 11.22 6.71 21.85
C ARG A 612 10.81 8.07 22.45
N VAL A 613 11.64 9.08 22.26
CA VAL A 613 11.33 10.47 22.64
C VAL A 613 10.52 11.14 21.53
N LEU A 614 9.20 11.26 21.72
CA LEU A 614 8.30 11.75 20.67
C LEU A 614 8.42 13.25 20.38
N ARG A 615 8.48 14.11 21.41
CA ARG A 615 8.58 15.57 21.25
C ARG A 615 8.93 16.27 22.55
N PHE A 616 10.03 17.04 22.58
CA PHE A 616 10.35 17.93 23.70
C PHE A 616 9.36 19.11 23.81
N PRO A 617 9.24 19.76 24.98
CA PRO A 617 8.44 20.98 25.13
C PRO A 617 8.90 22.10 24.19
N GLU A 618 7.98 22.93 23.72
CA GLU A 618 8.30 24.06 22.83
C GLU A 618 9.14 25.12 23.55
N PRO A 619 10.11 25.77 22.87
CA PRO A 619 11.04 26.70 23.51
C PRO A 619 10.38 27.74 24.44
N ALA A 620 9.26 28.30 24.01
CA ALA A 620 8.51 29.32 24.75
C ALA A 620 8.02 28.87 26.15
N VAL A 621 7.79 27.56 26.35
CA VAL A 621 7.21 27.01 27.60
C VAL A 621 8.19 26.11 28.38
N ARG A 622 9.43 25.96 27.91
CA ARG A 622 10.45 25.11 28.58
C ARG A 622 10.84 25.57 29.98
N GLY A 623 10.49 26.80 30.37
CA GLY A 623 10.71 27.33 31.71
C GLY A 623 9.66 26.89 32.76
N GLU A 624 8.52 26.35 32.31
CA GLU A 624 7.41 25.94 33.18
C GLU A 624 7.54 24.47 33.58
N THR A 625 6.93 24.04 34.69
CA THR A 625 7.02 22.66 35.19
C THR A 625 6.04 21.71 34.47
N GLU A 626 4.84 22.19 34.16
CA GLU A 626 3.75 21.39 33.58
C GLU A 626 4.10 20.75 32.21
N PRO A 627 4.74 21.45 31.25
CA PRO A 627 5.12 20.84 29.98
C PRO A 627 6.15 19.69 30.13
N TRP A 628 7.02 19.77 31.15
CA TRP A 628 7.99 18.72 31.44
C TRP A 628 7.35 17.51 32.12
N GLU A 629 6.35 17.73 32.99
CA GLU A 629 5.53 16.65 33.52
C GLU A 629 4.81 15.91 32.37
N GLN A 630 4.16 16.65 31.47
CA GLN A 630 3.45 16.07 30.33
C GLN A 630 4.42 15.31 29.39
N PHE A 631 5.64 15.80 29.24
CA PHE A 631 6.70 15.14 28.47
C PHE A 631 7.13 13.81 29.09
N LEU A 632 7.43 13.77 30.38
CA LEU A 632 7.85 12.55 31.07
C LEU A 632 6.73 11.52 31.08
N ARG A 633 5.50 11.94 31.40
CA ARG A 633 4.32 11.07 31.39
C ARG A 633 4.13 10.41 30.03
N ARG A 634 4.20 11.19 28.94
CA ARG A 634 4.11 10.67 27.57
C ARG A 634 5.20 9.67 27.24
N THR A 635 6.44 10.03 27.56
CA THR A 635 7.63 9.25 27.19
C THR A 635 7.59 7.87 27.85
N PHE A 636 7.27 7.81 29.14
CA PHE A 636 7.22 6.54 29.86
C PHE A 636 5.97 5.72 29.55
N ASN A 637 4.78 6.34 29.43
CA ASN A 637 3.58 5.62 29.01
C ASN A 637 3.76 4.96 27.63
N TRP A 638 4.47 5.63 26.71
CA TRP A 638 4.80 5.05 25.41
C TRP A 638 5.80 3.89 25.49
N PHE A 639 6.81 4.01 26.36
CA PHE A 639 7.79 2.94 26.58
C PHE A 639 7.11 1.67 27.09
N TYR A 640 6.24 1.79 28.10
CA TYR A 640 5.51 0.65 28.65
C TYR A 640 4.28 0.23 27.83
N ARG A 641 3.93 0.98 26.78
CA ARG A 641 2.75 0.76 25.92
C ARG A 641 1.41 0.78 26.67
N CYS A 642 1.34 1.48 27.80
CA CYS A 642 0.17 1.57 28.67
C CYS A 642 0.19 2.89 29.48
N GLY A 643 -0.83 3.14 30.30
CA GLY A 643 -0.89 4.26 31.26
C GLY A 643 -0.02 4.04 32.50
N ALA A 644 1.27 3.70 32.31
CA ALA A 644 2.18 3.27 33.38
C ALA A 644 2.47 4.33 34.46
N VAL A 645 2.41 5.62 34.15
CA VAL A 645 2.82 6.69 35.07
C VAL A 645 1.67 7.11 36.00
N HIS A 646 1.86 6.91 37.29
CA HIS A 646 0.96 7.37 38.35
C HIS A 646 1.13 8.88 38.60
N SER A 647 2.31 9.32 39.02
CA SER A 647 2.60 10.71 39.38
C SER A 647 3.93 11.20 38.82
N VAL A 648 4.04 12.49 38.54
CA VAL A 648 5.30 13.15 38.16
C VAL A 648 5.47 14.39 39.04
N ASN A 649 6.55 14.43 39.80
CA ASN A 649 6.80 15.47 40.78
C ASN A 649 7.97 16.35 40.30
N ILE A 650 7.63 17.55 39.83
CA ILE A 650 8.58 18.59 39.41
C ILE A 650 8.31 19.85 40.22
N GLY A 651 9.24 20.21 41.11
CA GLY A 651 9.14 21.39 41.97
C GLY A 651 9.46 22.69 41.22
N LYS A 652 8.76 23.77 41.58
CA LYS A 652 9.09 25.13 41.08
C LYS A 652 10.30 25.74 41.80
N ARG A 653 10.57 25.30 43.04
CA ARG A 653 11.67 25.73 43.94
C ARG A 653 12.00 24.59 44.91
N GLY A 654 13.15 24.65 45.58
CA GLY A 654 13.57 23.65 46.56
C GLY A 654 14.08 22.36 45.92
N ASP A 655 14.13 21.28 46.70
CA ASP A 655 14.71 19.98 46.31
C ASP A 655 14.11 19.42 45.00
N GLY A 656 12.78 19.45 44.88
CA GLY A 656 12.08 18.97 43.67
C GLY A 656 12.34 19.78 42.39
N PHE A 657 13.00 20.93 42.47
CA PHE A 657 13.46 21.65 41.27
C PHE A 657 14.66 20.95 40.61
N TYR A 658 15.56 20.39 41.44
CA TYR A 658 16.79 19.71 41.01
C TYR A 658 16.60 18.19 40.91
N HIS A 659 15.70 17.61 41.72
CA HIS A 659 15.50 16.17 41.81
C HIS A 659 14.08 15.81 41.37
N TRP A 660 13.93 15.44 40.10
CA TRP A 660 12.62 15.10 39.53
C TRP A 660 12.28 13.64 39.85
N LYS A 661 11.04 13.39 40.25
CA LYS A 661 10.58 12.04 40.61
C LYS A 661 9.38 11.62 39.77
N VAL A 662 9.40 10.39 39.26
CA VAL A 662 8.27 9.78 38.56
C VAL A 662 7.89 8.49 39.25
N GLU A 663 6.61 8.33 39.57
CA GLU A 663 6.06 7.14 40.19
C GLU A 663 5.22 6.39 39.16
N LEU A 664 5.49 5.10 38.99
CA LEU A 664 4.76 4.20 38.11
C LEU A 664 3.71 3.40 38.89
N TYR A 665 2.65 2.97 38.20
CA TYR A 665 1.73 1.97 38.73
C TYR A 665 2.44 0.61 38.89
N VAL A 666 1.95 -0.19 39.84
CA VAL A 666 2.45 -1.54 40.16
C VAL A 666 2.58 -2.39 38.89
N ARG A 667 3.64 -3.22 38.80
CA ARG A 667 4.01 -4.08 37.65
C ARG A 667 4.50 -3.34 36.41
N ASN A 668 5.07 -2.14 36.57
CA ASN A 668 5.81 -1.48 35.50
C ASN A 668 7.27 -1.27 35.96
N PRO A 669 8.21 -2.16 35.60
CA PRO A 669 9.50 -2.22 36.27
C PRO A 669 10.43 -1.03 36.02
N PRO A 670 10.75 -0.18 37.02
CA PRO A 670 11.64 0.98 36.83
C PRO A 670 13.02 0.61 36.28
N THR A 671 13.49 -0.60 36.58
CA THR A 671 14.74 -1.18 36.09
C THR A 671 14.83 -1.22 34.56
N TRP A 672 13.70 -1.33 33.85
CA TRP A 672 13.66 -1.30 32.39
C TRP A 672 14.08 0.04 31.80
N LEU A 673 13.87 1.14 32.53
CA LEU A 673 14.28 2.47 32.08
C LEU A 673 15.76 2.78 32.38
N LYS A 674 16.42 2.00 33.26
CA LYS A 674 17.81 2.25 33.71
C LYS A 674 18.80 2.52 32.57
N PRO A 675 18.80 1.78 31.43
CA PRO A 675 19.72 2.06 30.33
C PRO A 675 19.48 3.40 29.62
N HIS A 676 18.28 3.98 29.78
CA HIS A 676 17.83 5.13 29.00
C HIS A 676 17.78 6.44 29.83
N LEU A 677 17.63 6.36 31.15
CA LEU A 677 17.44 7.54 32.00
C LEU A 677 18.63 8.51 31.97
N GLY A 678 19.86 8.02 31.81
CA GLY A 678 21.04 8.87 31.73
C GLY A 678 21.03 9.78 30.51
N GLU A 679 20.83 9.20 29.33
CA GLU A 679 20.75 9.98 28.09
C GLU A 679 19.52 10.91 28.09
N LEU A 680 18.38 10.46 28.64
CA LEU A 680 17.20 11.30 28.80
C LEU A 680 17.48 12.52 29.69
N LEU A 681 18.15 12.34 30.83
CA LEU A 681 18.51 13.43 31.74
C LEU A 681 19.39 14.47 31.04
N LYS A 682 20.37 14.00 30.25
CA LYS A 682 21.26 14.87 29.46
C LYS A 682 20.48 15.69 28.44
N GLN A 683 19.56 15.07 27.69
CA GLN A 683 18.74 15.78 26.70
C GLN A 683 17.79 16.80 27.34
N ILE A 684 17.17 16.48 28.48
CA ILE A 684 16.35 17.43 29.24
C ILE A 684 17.17 18.66 29.65
N ARG A 685 18.37 18.45 30.18
CA ARG A 685 19.27 19.54 30.58
C ARG A 685 19.69 20.41 29.39
N GLN A 686 20.11 19.78 28.28
CA GLN A 686 20.48 20.49 27.06
C GLN A 686 19.32 21.34 26.53
N SER A 687 18.12 20.77 26.46
CA SER A 687 16.92 21.46 25.99
C SER A 687 16.53 22.67 26.87
N ARG A 688 16.74 22.59 28.19
CA ARG A 688 16.51 23.71 29.13
C ARG A 688 17.62 24.77 29.05
N ALA A 689 18.87 24.35 28.81
CA ALA A 689 20.01 25.25 28.68
C ALA A 689 19.88 26.20 27.46
N GLU A 690 19.28 25.74 26.36
CA GLU A 690 18.96 26.59 25.18
C GLU A 690 18.12 27.83 25.55
N MET A 691 17.32 27.75 26.62
CA MET A 691 16.49 28.84 27.14
C MET A 691 17.09 29.53 28.38
N ARG A 692 18.39 29.32 28.63
CA ARG A 692 19.11 29.80 29.83
C ARG A 692 18.44 29.36 31.15
N LYS A 693 17.88 28.15 31.18
CA LYS A 693 17.31 27.53 32.39
C LYS A 693 18.15 26.35 32.84
N ILE A 694 18.24 26.18 34.15
CA ILE A 694 18.90 25.02 34.77
C ILE A 694 17.95 23.80 34.64
N GLY A 695 18.49 22.66 34.22
CA GLY A 695 17.79 21.38 34.20
C GLY A 695 17.97 20.60 35.51
N PRO A 696 17.23 19.49 35.71
CA PRO A 696 17.36 18.67 36.91
C PRO A 696 18.76 18.04 37.02
N ASP A 697 19.22 17.86 38.26
CA ASP A 697 20.47 17.19 38.60
C ASP A 697 20.27 15.67 38.76
N SER A 698 19.06 15.22 39.05
CA SER A 698 18.70 13.81 39.01
C SER A 698 17.27 13.56 38.53
N LEU A 699 17.06 12.34 38.00
CA LEU A 699 15.76 11.80 37.66
C LEU A 699 15.61 10.44 38.35
N THR A 700 14.61 10.33 39.22
CA THR A 700 14.28 9.10 39.95
C THR A 700 12.97 8.54 39.43
N VAL A 701 12.93 7.24 39.15
CA VAL A 701 11.72 6.50 38.78
C VAL A 701 11.49 5.40 39.80
N SER A 702 10.30 5.36 40.40
CA SER A 702 9.91 4.36 41.40
C SER A 702 8.62 3.64 40.98
N CYS A 703 8.44 2.42 41.49
CA CYS A 703 7.21 1.65 41.36
C CYS A 703 6.96 0.96 42.71
N PRO A 704 5.74 0.97 43.28
CA PRO A 704 5.48 0.30 44.54
C PRO A 704 5.81 -1.20 44.46
N GLY A 705 6.66 -1.68 45.37
CA GLY A 705 7.08 -3.08 45.44
C GLY A 705 8.27 -3.46 44.56
N GLU A 706 8.90 -2.49 43.87
CA GLU A 706 10.10 -2.70 43.06
C GLU A 706 11.23 -1.73 43.44
N ASP A 707 12.46 -2.07 43.04
CA ASP A 707 13.62 -1.21 43.28
C ASP A 707 13.50 0.11 42.51
N GLU A 708 13.71 1.23 43.20
CA GLU A 708 13.77 2.54 42.56
C GLU A 708 15.06 2.70 41.73
N VAL A 709 14.95 3.44 40.63
CA VAL A 709 16.08 3.75 39.77
C VAL A 709 16.31 5.25 39.77
N THR A 710 17.49 5.67 40.22
CA THR A 710 17.93 7.06 40.18
C THR A 710 19.14 7.19 39.28
N VAL A 711 19.14 8.22 38.42
CA VAL A 711 20.34 8.65 37.69
C VAL A 711 20.63 10.11 38.05
N SER A 712 21.89 10.39 38.38
CA SER A 712 22.38 11.73 38.67
C SER A 712 23.42 12.20 37.65
N ILE A 713 23.66 13.51 37.57
CA ILE A 713 24.72 14.09 36.74
C ILE A 713 26.13 13.60 37.09
N VAL A 714 26.34 13.06 38.29
CA VAL A 714 27.64 12.53 38.76
C VAL A 714 27.92 11.14 38.16
N ASP A 715 26.88 10.37 37.86
CA ASP A 715 26.97 9.01 37.31
C ASP A 715 27.33 8.97 35.81
N GLN A 716 27.49 10.13 35.15
CA GLN A 716 27.71 10.25 33.70
C GLN A 716 29.18 10.48 33.28
N GLN A 717 30.15 10.37 34.19
CA GLN A 717 31.55 10.20 33.79
C GLN A 717 31.80 8.73 33.41
N THR A 718 31.94 8.48 32.10
CA THR A 718 32.21 7.19 31.43
C THR A 718 33.06 6.19 32.25
N PRO A 719 32.72 4.88 32.25
CA PRO A 719 33.70 3.86 32.59
C PRO A 719 34.72 3.75 31.45
N ARG A 720 36.00 3.99 31.76
CA ARG A 720 37.11 3.62 30.88
C ARG A 720 37.04 2.11 30.65
N SER A 721 36.95 1.69 29.39
CA SER A 721 37.26 0.31 29.01
C SER A 721 38.73 0.01 29.37
N PRO A 722 39.04 -1.18 29.91
CA PRO A 722 40.42 -1.53 30.24
C PRO A 722 41.21 -1.78 28.96
N ALA A 723 42.38 -1.14 28.85
CA ALA A 723 43.36 -1.39 27.80
C ALA A 723 44.07 -2.75 28.06
N PRO A 724 44.60 -3.41 27.02
CA PRO A 724 45.08 -4.79 27.09
C PRO A 724 46.35 -4.91 27.94
N GLU A 725 46.42 -5.95 28.77
CA GLU A 725 47.64 -6.33 29.46
C GLU A 725 48.66 -6.88 28.45
N GLY A 726 49.81 -6.21 28.36
CA GLY A 726 50.93 -6.69 27.56
C GLY A 726 52.11 -5.72 27.50
N VAL A 727 53.08 -5.95 28.40
CA VAL A 727 54.53 -5.71 28.20
C VAL A 727 55.09 -4.30 28.50
N THR A 728 55.55 -4.17 29.76
CA THR A 728 56.79 -3.56 30.29
C THR A 728 57.24 -2.12 29.96
N ALA A 729 57.36 -1.37 31.07
CA ALA A 729 58.54 -0.64 31.57
C ALA A 729 58.78 0.87 31.24
N ALA A 730 59.14 1.56 32.33
CA ALA A 730 59.94 2.79 32.50
C ALA A 730 59.25 4.19 32.50
N GLN A 731 58.99 4.67 33.72
CA GLN A 731 59.39 5.94 34.38
C GLN A 731 59.52 7.31 33.62
N PRO A 732 59.42 8.45 34.36
CA PRO A 732 58.62 9.62 33.98
C PRO A 732 59.44 10.89 33.65
N ALA A 733 58.77 11.95 33.18
CA ALA A 733 59.30 13.31 33.24
C ALA A 733 58.19 14.37 33.41
N GLU A 734 58.57 15.38 34.17
CA GLU A 734 57.80 16.44 34.82
C GLU A 734 57.44 17.65 33.94
N VAL A 735 56.35 18.32 34.35
CA VAL A 735 56.16 19.77 34.62
C VAL A 735 56.79 20.81 33.68
N LEU A 736 55.96 21.78 33.28
CA LEU A 736 56.15 23.27 33.30
C LEU A 736 55.27 23.89 32.19
N SER A 737 54.11 24.46 32.51
CA SER A 737 53.86 25.83 33.03
C SER A 737 53.72 26.89 31.92
N ALA A 738 52.56 27.56 31.99
CA ALA A 738 52.36 29.00 31.82
C ALA A 738 52.42 29.63 30.40
N GLU A 739 51.27 30.24 30.08
CA GLU A 739 51.12 31.69 29.84
C GLU A 739 50.94 32.24 28.41
N VAL A 740 49.87 33.05 28.33
CA VAL A 740 49.72 34.34 27.61
C VAL A 740 49.01 34.35 26.25
N GLU A 741 47.77 34.86 26.35
CA GLU A 741 47.12 35.93 25.56
C GLU A 741 46.97 35.84 24.04
N ASP A 742 45.69 35.79 23.64
CA ASP A 742 45.00 36.88 22.93
C ASP A 742 45.65 37.39 21.61
N LYS A 743 45.02 37.05 20.48
CA LYS A 743 44.19 37.99 19.71
C LYS A 743 43.92 37.47 18.28
N TRP A 744 42.80 38.00 17.75
CA TRP A 744 42.41 38.16 16.34
C TRP A 744 41.54 37.07 15.71
N ARG A 745 40.24 37.32 15.85
CA ARG A 745 39.27 37.56 14.76
C ARG A 745 39.76 37.38 13.31
N ASP A 746 38.83 36.81 12.54
CA ASP A 746 38.65 36.82 11.08
C ASP A 746 39.49 35.85 10.26
N ARG A 747 38.87 34.71 9.94
CA ARG A 747 38.75 34.19 8.57
C ARG A 747 37.50 33.33 8.38
#